data_AF-A0A2G5QVR9-F1
#
_entry.id   AF-A0A2G5QVR9-F1
#
_cell.length_a   1.000
_cell.length_b   1.000
_cell.length_c   1.000
_cell.angle_alpha   90.00
_cell.angle_beta   90.00
_cell.angle_gamma   90.00
#
_symmetry.space_group_name_H-M   'P 1'
#
loop_
_entity.id
_entity.type
_entity.pdbx_description
1 polymer ?
#
loop_
_entity_poly.entity_id
_entity_poly.type
_entity_poly.pdbx_seq_one_letter_code
_entity_poly.pdbx_strand_id
1 'polypeptide(L)'
;MKLRALLGLVAACLLAFAPVAHAAPKDTLTVALQLEPPHLDPTSGAAVATDEVVYRNIFEGLVRLDAQGAVRPLLATWWEVSPDGLTYTFHLREGVRFQDGTPFDAGIVKFSLERALGPASTNVQKQALSVIRQVEVIDPRTARLHLSKPDSNLVYTLAWGDSVMVSPKSAAGLATTPVGTGPFRFAGWRRGDAVSLVRNDGYWGQPAKLRQVRFKFIADPAGAYAAIKTHEIDAFPDYPAPENLAQLRADPALKVITAPSEGEVILGVNNRAGPLADVRVRRALQYALDRRAIIDGAMYGYGTPIGSHFPPQNAAYVDLTGLYPHDVAKAKALLAQAGYPNGLDLTLKLPPPNYARRSGEIVAAQLVQAGVRVKIQNIEWAQWLDQVYGRHAFDLTIVSHAEPMDYAIYDKAGYYFGYHSEAFHGLMEALTGATDERQRAAILGQIQRRIADDAVNGFLFQFPHLGVFDARLKDVWVNSPTQTLDLHTAAFDGADGAEAITSGKAGPAGAIVTVVLALAAVAGLALLAVRFGAAYLGGRAMVMVLTLLAASVVVFAIIQVVPGDPAAYMLGLNASPEAVANLRQQMGLEGPAAQRYLAWLLGMLHGDLGVSYTYQTPVSALVAERIGVSLPLALLALALSVAVGAPIGALAAARRGRATDTMVMGLTQVGVAIPNFWFAVLLVMVFSIGLRWVSAGGFPGWDAGLIPALKALALPAIALAAPQAAIIARVTRSALIDTLAEDYMRTARAKGLTASQALWRHGLPNALIPLLTILGLQFPFLLAGGVIIENVFFLPGLGRLVLQAITQRDLIVVQGVVMLLVFAVVATTFLVDVAYVLVDPRLRRRGS
;
A
#
# COMPACT_ATOMS: atom_id res chain seq x y z
N MET A 1 -44.41 -16.73 29.17
CA MET A 1 -44.66 -17.12 27.75
C MET A 1 -44.62 -15.97 26.74
N LYS A 2 -44.19 -14.73 27.10
CA LYS A 2 -44.30 -13.55 26.22
C LYS A 2 -42.99 -13.04 25.58
N LEU A 3 -41.82 -13.56 25.96
CA LEU A 3 -40.52 -13.09 25.42
C LEU A 3 -40.07 -13.85 24.16
N ARG A 4 -40.47 -15.11 24.00
CA ARG A 4 -40.17 -15.94 22.81
C ARG A 4 -40.99 -15.55 21.58
N ALA A 5 -42.21 -15.03 21.79
CA ALA A 5 -43.07 -14.54 20.70
C ALA A 5 -42.59 -13.17 20.16
N LEU A 6 -41.97 -12.34 20.99
CA LEU A 6 -41.43 -11.04 20.58
C LEU A 6 -40.12 -11.18 19.79
N LEU A 7 -39.27 -12.16 20.13
CA LEU A 7 -38.05 -12.49 19.40
C LEU A 7 -38.34 -13.19 18.04
N GLY A 8 -39.43 -13.93 17.94
CA GLY A 8 -39.88 -14.54 16.67
C GLY A 8 -40.49 -13.55 15.68
N LEU A 9 -41.21 -12.52 16.17
CA LEU A 9 -41.86 -11.52 15.31
C LEU A 9 -40.87 -10.49 14.73
N VAL A 10 -39.80 -10.16 15.46
CA VAL A 10 -38.73 -9.26 14.96
C VAL A 10 -37.89 -9.94 13.87
N ALA A 11 -37.70 -11.26 13.94
CA ALA A 11 -37.02 -12.02 12.89
C ALA A 11 -37.87 -12.19 11.62
N ALA A 12 -39.19 -12.24 11.73
CA ALA A 12 -40.10 -12.41 10.59
C ALA A 12 -40.41 -11.09 9.84
N CYS A 13 -40.47 -9.95 10.55
CA CYS A 13 -40.69 -8.65 9.90
C CYS A 13 -39.43 -8.10 9.18
N LEU A 14 -38.23 -8.59 9.48
CA LEU A 14 -36.99 -8.23 8.79
C LEU A 14 -36.78 -8.97 7.45
N LEU A 15 -37.62 -9.96 7.12
CA LEU A 15 -37.54 -10.74 5.89
C LEU A 15 -38.60 -10.37 4.83
N ALA A 16 -39.55 -9.47 5.14
CA ALA A 16 -40.69 -9.17 4.25
C ALA A 16 -40.61 -7.81 3.52
N PHE A 17 -39.54 -7.04 3.70
CA PHE A 17 -39.24 -5.84 2.90
C PHE A 17 -37.78 -5.86 2.45
N ALA A 18 -37.38 -6.89 1.70
CA ALA A 18 -36.28 -6.72 0.78
C ALA A 18 -36.87 -5.98 -0.44
N PRO A 19 -36.50 -4.72 -0.72
CA PRO A 19 -36.77 -4.18 -2.04
C PRO A 19 -36.13 -5.15 -3.03
N VAL A 20 -36.89 -5.60 -4.02
CA VAL A 20 -36.32 -6.21 -5.22
C VAL A 20 -35.47 -5.11 -5.85
N ALA A 21 -34.18 -5.10 -5.50
CA ALA A 21 -33.22 -4.21 -6.07
C ALA A 21 -33.17 -4.56 -7.56
N HIS A 22 -33.83 -3.75 -8.39
CA HIS A 22 -33.40 -3.63 -9.77
C HIS A 22 -31.92 -3.27 -9.70
N ALA A 23 -31.06 -4.11 -10.29
CA ALA A 23 -29.64 -3.88 -10.32
C ALA A 23 -29.40 -2.52 -10.99
N ALA A 24 -29.09 -1.50 -10.18
CA ALA A 24 -28.62 -0.24 -10.71
C ALA A 24 -27.39 -0.52 -11.59
N PRO A 25 -27.24 0.14 -12.75
CA PRO A 25 -26.09 -0.08 -13.61
C PRO A 25 -24.82 0.17 -12.79
N LYS A 26 -23.87 -0.77 -12.86
CA LYS A 26 -22.59 -0.66 -12.16
C LYS A 26 -21.76 0.41 -12.87
N ASP A 27 -21.76 1.62 -12.32
CA ASP A 27 -21.06 2.80 -12.85
C ASP A 27 -19.80 3.14 -12.03
N THR A 28 -19.47 2.29 -11.05
CA THR A 28 -18.27 2.35 -10.22
C THR A 28 -17.35 1.17 -10.54
N LEU A 29 -16.07 1.46 -10.78
CA LEU A 29 -15.02 0.48 -10.98
C LEU A 29 -14.05 0.48 -9.80
N THR A 30 -13.84 -0.68 -9.17
CA THR A 30 -12.80 -0.87 -8.15
C THR A 30 -11.61 -1.63 -8.73
N VAL A 31 -10.51 -0.93 -8.95
CA VAL A 31 -9.24 -1.46 -9.43
C VAL A 31 -8.33 -1.74 -8.24
N ALA A 32 -7.73 -2.92 -8.13
CA ALA A 32 -6.68 -3.19 -7.16
C ALA A 32 -5.30 -3.02 -7.78
N LEU A 33 -4.40 -2.37 -7.04
CA LEU A 33 -2.97 -2.28 -7.34
C LEU A 33 -2.18 -2.91 -6.20
N GLN A 34 -1.04 -3.53 -6.52
CA GLN A 34 -0.20 -4.14 -5.49
C GLN A 34 0.50 -3.07 -4.62
N LEU A 35 0.93 -1.98 -5.24
CA LEU A 35 1.67 -0.91 -4.59
C LEU A 35 0.81 0.36 -4.50
N GLU A 36 0.97 1.07 -3.38
CA GLU A 36 0.45 2.43 -3.24
C GLU A 36 1.47 3.40 -3.86
N PRO A 37 1.05 4.38 -4.67
CA PRO A 37 1.94 5.41 -5.17
C PRO A 37 2.53 6.25 -4.02
N PRO A 38 3.82 6.60 -4.04
CA PRO A 38 4.41 7.47 -3.02
C PRO A 38 3.80 8.88 -3.04
N HIS A 39 3.45 9.37 -4.24
CA HIS A 39 2.78 10.65 -4.50
C HIS A 39 1.99 10.56 -5.81
N LEU A 40 1.19 11.57 -6.14
CA LEU A 40 0.36 11.61 -7.35
C LEU A 40 0.86 12.57 -8.45
N ASP A 41 2.08 13.12 -8.32
CA ASP A 41 2.74 13.87 -9.40
C ASP A 41 3.52 12.88 -10.30
N PRO A 42 3.09 12.64 -11.56
CA PRO A 42 3.79 11.73 -12.47
C PRO A 42 5.10 12.32 -13.00
N THR A 43 5.36 13.62 -12.81
CA THR A 43 6.58 14.28 -13.31
C THR A 43 7.73 14.26 -12.30
N SER A 44 7.57 13.56 -11.17
CA SER A 44 8.55 13.46 -10.09
C SER A 44 8.72 11.99 -9.72
N GLY A 45 9.90 11.40 -9.85
CA GLY A 45 10.14 10.01 -9.42
C GLY A 45 9.70 8.92 -10.41
N ALA A 46 10.11 7.67 -10.15
CA ALA A 46 10.02 6.53 -11.10
C ALA A 46 8.94 5.49 -10.74
N ALA A 47 7.98 5.83 -9.87
CA ALA A 47 7.05 4.85 -9.32
C ALA A 47 5.89 4.56 -10.29
N VAL A 48 5.89 3.35 -10.88
CA VAL A 48 4.84 2.82 -11.77
C VAL A 48 3.42 3.08 -11.26
N ALA A 49 3.18 2.81 -9.97
CA ALA A 49 1.86 2.98 -9.35
C ALA A 49 1.33 4.43 -9.41
N THR A 50 2.20 5.42 -9.58
CA THR A 50 1.79 6.82 -9.80
C THR A 50 1.10 6.93 -11.15
N ASP A 51 1.77 6.49 -12.22
CA ASP A 51 1.26 6.56 -13.59
C ASP A 51 0.01 5.70 -13.79
N GLU A 52 -0.06 4.52 -13.18
CA GLU A 52 -1.24 3.64 -13.23
C GLU A 52 -2.51 4.36 -12.75
N VAL A 53 -2.37 5.21 -11.73
CA VAL A 53 -3.50 5.97 -11.15
C VAL A 53 -3.77 7.24 -11.95
N VAL A 54 -2.74 8.01 -12.29
CA VAL A 54 -2.93 9.41 -12.70
C VAL A 54 -2.75 9.66 -14.20
N TYR A 55 -1.90 8.89 -14.89
CA TYR A 55 -1.63 9.15 -16.30
C TYR A 55 -2.80 8.66 -17.17
N ARG A 56 -3.24 9.49 -18.11
CA ARG A 56 -4.45 9.34 -18.94
C ARG A 56 -5.79 9.32 -18.20
N ASN A 57 -5.78 9.17 -16.88
CA ASN A 57 -6.97 9.33 -16.05
C ASN A 57 -7.16 10.79 -15.59
N ILE A 58 -6.11 11.41 -15.05
CA ILE A 58 -6.11 12.80 -14.56
C ILE A 58 -5.26 13.70 -15.46
N PHE A 59 -4.05 13.27 -15.81
CA PHE A 59 -3.09 14.04 -16.60
C PHE A 59 -3.03 13.56 -18.05
N GLU A 60 -2.72 14.49 -18.95
CA GLU A 60 -2.55 14.24 -20.38
C GLU A 60 -1.28 14.96 -20.88
N GLY A 61 -0.55 14.32 -21.80
CA GLY A 61 0.58 14.91 -22.52
C GLY A 61 0.17 15.55 -23.85
N LEU A 62 1.15 16.11 -24.57
CA LEU A 62 0.94 16.62 -25.93
C LEU A 62 0.47 15.52 -26.88
N VAL A 63 1.11 14.36 -26.77
CA VAL A 63 0.87 13.16 -27.57
C VAL A 63 0.67 11.97 -26.64
N ARG A 64 0.29 10.82 -27.19
CA ARG A 64 0.13 9.56 -26.45
C ARG A 64 0.59 8.36 -27.26
N LEU A 65 0.81 7.24 -26.61
CA LEU A 65 0.94 5.95 -27.29
C LEU A 65 -0.42 5.28 -27.43
N ASP A 66 -0.66 4.63 -28.58
CA ASP A 66 -1.76 3.68 -28.73
C ASP A 66 -1.39 2.29 -28.20
N ALA A 67 -2.32 1.31 -28.25
CA ALA A 67 -2.08 -0.03 -27.72
C ALA A 67 -1.01 -0.81 -28.50
N GLN A 68 -0.55 -0.27 -29.64
CA GLN A 68 0.51 -0.84 -30.47
C GLN A 68 1.84 -0.12 -30.26
N GLY A 69 1.92 0.86 -29.34
CA GLY A 69 3.13 1.65 -29.09
C GLY A 69 3.37 2.76 -30.10
N ALA A 70 2.43 3.04 -31.00
CA ALA A 70 2.59 4.11 -31.98
C ALA A 70 2.17 5.46 -31.39
N VAL A 71 2.93 6.51 -31.71
CA VAL A 71 2.64 7.87 -31.24
C VAL A 71 1.41 8.43 -31.96
N ARG A 72 0.45 8.94 -31.19
CA ARG A 72 -0.80 9.54 -31.66
C ARG A 72 -1.01 10.94 -31.06
N PRO A 73 -1.75 11.82 -31.76
CA PRO A 73 -2.23 13.08 -31.21
C PRO A 73 -3.02 12.92 -29.89
N LEU A 74 -2.91 13.90 -29.01
CA LEU A 74 -3.72 14.05 -27.79
C LEU A 74 -4.11 15.52 -27.56
N LEU A 75 -3.34 16.27 -26.76
CA LEU A 75 -3.53 17.72 -26.56
C LEU A 75 -2.97 18.54 -27.72
N ALA A 76 -1.91 18.06 -28.37
CA ALA A 76 -1.53 18.48 -29.71
C ALA A 76 -2.37 17.70 -30.73
N THR A 77 -2.96 18.41 -31.69
CA THR A 77 -3.77 17.83 -32.77
C THR A 77 -2.91 17.26 -33.89
N TRP A 78 -1.75 17.88 -34.15
CA TRP A 78 -0.70 17.43 -35.07
C TRP A 78 0.59 18.22 -34.80
N TRP A 79 1.69 17.82 -35.43
CA TRP A 79 2.98 18.51 -35.34
C TRP A 79 3.78 18.43 -36.65
N GLU A 80 4.69 19.38 -36.79
CA GLU A 80 5.64 19.53 -37.90
C GLU A 80 7.06 19.32 -37.39
N VAL A 81 7.92 18.70 -38.21
CA VAL A 81 9.36 18.58 -37.94
C VAL A 81 10.11 19.24 -39.09
N SER A 82 11.04 20.14 -38.78
CA SER A 82 11.89 20.77 -39.79
C SER A 82 12.78 19.74 -40.50
N PRO A 83 13.19 19.98 -41.76
CA PRO A 83 14.04 19.05 -42.51
C PRO A 83 15.38 18.70 -41.83
N ASP A 84 15.91 19.61 -41.00
CA ASP A 84 17.13 19.39 -40.22
C ASP A 84 16.90 18.64 -38.89
N GLY A 85 15.65 18.36 -38.52
CA GLY A 85 15.26 17.70 -37.28
C GLY A 85 15.49 18.53 -36.01
N LEU A 86 15.77 19.83 -36.13
CA LEU A 86 16.08 20.71 -35.01
C LEU A 86 14.88 21.51 -34.49
N THR A 87 13.78 21.54 -35.22
CA THR A 87 12.58 22.31 -34.85
C THR A 87 11.34 21.43 -34.92
N TYR A 88 10.60 21.38 -33.83
CA TYR A 88 9.30 20.71 -33.74
C TYR A 88 8.21 21.73 -33.44
N THR A 89 7.21 21.86 -34.30
CA THR A 89 6.08 22.79 -34.10
C THR A 89 4.81 22.00 -33.79
N PHE A 90 4.24 22.19 -32.61
CA PHE A 90 3.03 21.52 -32.15
C PHE A 90 1.81 22.45 -32.23
N HIS A 91 0.73 21.94 -32.84
CA HIS A 91 -0.54 22.65 -32.98
C HIS A 91 -1.55 22.13 -31.97
N LEU A 92 -1.94 22.99 -31.03
CA LEU A 92 -2.67 22.64 -29.82
C LEU A 92 -4.17 22.69 -30.02
N ARG A 93 -4.87 21.83 -29.29
CA ARG A 93 -6.32 21.75 -29.28
C ARG A 93 -6.95 22.97 -28.62
N GLU A 94 -8.01 23.49 -29.23
CA GLU A 94 -8.79 24.60 -28.67
C GLU A 94 -9.77 24.11 -27.58
N GLY A 95 -10.09 25.00 -26.63
CA GLY A 95 -11.18 24.79 -25.66
C GLY A 95 -10.86 23.85 -24.50
N VAL A 96 -9.63 23.33 -24.43
CA VAL A 96 -9.18 22.48 -23.32
C VAL A 96 -8.97 23.31 -22.06
N ARG A 97 -9.42 22.78 -20.92
CA ARG A 97 -9.22 23.38 -19.60
C ARG A 97 -8.73 22.34 -18.61
N PHE A 98 -7.89 22.79 -17.70
CA PHE A 98 -7.56 22.05 -16.49
C PHE A 98 -8.77 22.02 -15.55
N GLN A 99 -8.78 21.03 -14.67
CA GLN A 99 -9.83 20.84 -13.66
C GLN A 99 -9.89 21.96 -12.60
N ASP A 100 -8.87 22.84 -12.56
CA ASP A 100 -8.81 24.06 -11.73
C ASP A 100 -9.29 25.34 -12.45
N GLY A 101 -9.77 25.20 -13.69
CA GLY A 101 -10.29 26.24 -14.57
C GLY A 101 -9.26 26.87 -15.52
N THR A 102 -7.97 26.60 -15.33
CA THR A 102 -6.89 27.18 -16.15
C THR A 102 -7.02 26.73 -17.61
N PRO A 103 -6.98 27.63 -18.60
CA PRO A 103 -6.99 27.24 -20.01
C PRO A 103 -5.69 26.52 -20.37
N PHE A 104 -5.77 25.53 -21.27
CA PHE A 104 -4.59 24.91 -21.87
C PHE A 104 -4.20 25.67 -23.15
N ASP A 105 -2.96 26.17 -23.18
CA ASP A 105 -2.38 26.92 -24.29
C ASP A 105 -0.86 26.65 -24.41
N ALA A 106 -0.20 27.26 -25.39
CA ALA A 106 1.24 27.12 -25.61
C ALA A 106 2.09 27.62 -24.43
N GLY A 107 1.57 28.54 -23.61
CA GLY A 107 2.21 28.97 -22.37
C GLY A 107 2.30 27.83 -21.34
N ILE A 108 1.28 26.97 -21.27
CA ILE A 108 1.31 25.76 -20.44
C ILE A 108 2.36 24.77 -20.94
N VAL A 109 2.49 24.60 -22.26
CA VAL A 109 3.52 23.72 -22.85
C VAL A 109 4.92 24.19 -22.44
N LYS A 110 5.17 25.49 -22.60
CA LYS A 110 6.43 26.11 -22.17
C LYS A 110 6.70 25.89 -20.68
N PHE A 111 5.75 26.24 -19.81
CA PHE A 111 5.90 26.08 -18.38
C PHE A 111 6.20 24.62 -17.97
N SER A 112 5.46 23.67 -18.54
CA SER A 112 5.58 22.24 -18.16
C SER A 112 6.96 21.68 -18.52
N LEU A 113 7.44 21.95 -19.73
CA LEU A 113 8.74 21.48 -20.20
C LEU A 113 9.90 22.20 -19.49
N GLU A 114 9.80 23.51 -19.26
CA GLU A 114 10.80 24.24 -18.47
C GLU A 114 10.86 23.76 -17.02
N ARG A 115 9.71 23.43 -16.41
CA ARG A 115 9.65 22.81 -15.08
C ARG A 115 10.34 21.45 -15.08
N ALA A 116 10.09 20.59 -16.07
CA ALA A 116 10.71 19.28 -16.19
C ALA A 116 12.24 19.36 -16.37
N LEU A 117 12.73 20.41 -17.03
CA LEU A 117 14.17 20.65 -17.28
C LEU A 117 14.87 21.45 -16.18
N GLY A 118 14.11 22.08 -15.29
CA GLY A 118 14.65 22.97 -14.26
C GLY A 118 15.69 22.33 -13.35
N PRO A 119 16.61 23.10 -12.75
CA PRO A 119 17.72 22.56 -11.96
C PRO A 119 17.25 21.70 -10.78
N ALA A 120 16.15 22.08 -10.12
CA ALA A 120 15.54 21.34 -9.01
C ALA A 120 14.59 20.21 -9.44
N SER A 121 14.42 19.95 -10.74
CA SER A 121 13.54 18.90 -11.25
C SER A 121 14.06 17.50 -10.92
N THR A 122 13.15 16.67 -10.40
CA THR A 122 13.31 15.23 -10.11
C THR A 122 12.71 14.34 -11.21
N ASN A 123 12.34 14.92 -12.35
CA ASN A 123 11.75 14.21 -13.48
C ASN A 123 12.72 13.16 -14.04
N VAL A 124 12.25 11.91 -14.17
CA VAL A 124 13.07 10.79 -14.62
C VAL A 124 13.50 10.92 -16.09
N GLN A 125 12.71 11.65 -16.91
CA GLN A 125 13.01 11.93 -18.31
C GLN A 125 13.80 13.23 -18.51
N LYS A 126 14.25 13.92 -17.46
CA LYS A 126 14.98 15.18 -17.57
C LYS A 126 16.18 15.11 -18.53
N GLN A 127 16.93 14.00 -18.48
CA GLN A 127 18.07 13.82 -19.39
C GLN A 127 17.62 13.65 -20.85
N ALA A 128 16.57 12.86 -21.11
CA ALA A 128 16.04 12.66 -22.45
C ALA A 128 15.45 13.96 -23.02
N LEU A 129 14.77 14.75 -22.18
CA LEU A 129 14.20 16.04 -22.57
C LEU A 129 15.25 17.15 -22.76
N SER A 130 16.48 16.99 -22.23
CA SER A 130 17.52 18.03 -22.25
C SER A 130 17.99 18.44 -23.65
N VAL A 131 17.63 17.66 -24.68
CA VAL A 131 17.82 18.04 -26.07
C VAL A 131 17.05 19.32 -26.44
N ILE A 132 15.93 19.59 -25.75
CA ILE A 132 15.13 20.82 -25.90
C ILE A 132 15.92 22.00 -25.32
N ARG A 133 16.40 22.88 -26.19
CA ARG A 133 17.12 24.10 -25.82
C ARG A 133 16.18 25.24 -25.47
N GLN A 134 15.05 25.34 -26.18
CA GLN A 134 14.10 26.44 -26.01
C GLN A 134 12.69 26.01 -26.38
N VAL A 135 11.71 26.48 -25.61
CA VAL A 135 10.29 26.41 -25.94
C VAL A 135 9.78 27.81 -26.26
N GLU A 136 9.42 28.02 -27.52
CA GLU A 136 8.91 29.27 -28.06
C GLU A 136 7.38 29.23 -28.15
N VAL A 137 6.72 30.27 -27.63
CA VAL A 137 5.27 30.46 -27.76
C VAL A 137 5.05 31.35 -28.97
N ILE A 138 4.56 30.79 -30.07
CA ILE A 138 4.29 31.55 -31.30
C ILE A 138 2.96 32.30 -31.16
N ASP A 139 1.95 31.58 -30.71
CA ASP A 139 0.62 32.07 -30.38
C ASP A 139 -0.01 31.10 -29.35
N PRO A 140 -1.19 31.39 -28.76
CA PRO A 140 -1.79 30.52 -27.74
C PRO A 140 -2.01 29.06 -28.17
N ARG A 141 -2.05 28.75 -29.47
CA ARG A 141 -2.31 27.41 -30.01
C ARG A 141 -1.11 26.79 -30.71
N THR A 142 0.03 27.46 -30.70
CA THR A 142 1.22 26.98 -31.42
C THR A 142 2.45 27.11 -30.53
N ALA A 143 3.00 25.95 -30.14
CA ALA A 143 4.24 25.85 -29.37
C ALA A 143 5.35 25.28 -30.26
N ARG A 144 6.52 25.91 -30.27
CA ARG A 144 7.67 25.46 -31.06
C ARG A 144 8.83 25.08 -30.14
N LEU A 145 9.35 23.88 -30.32
CA LEU A 145 10.53 23.38 -29.61
C LEU A 145 11.75 23.50 -30.51
N HIS A 146 12.81 24.11 -29.99
CA HIS A 146 14.12 24.18 -30.64
C HIS A 146 15.08 23.24 -29.95
N LEU A 147 15.71 22.36 -30.72
CA LEU A 147 16.61 21.32 -30.22
C LEU A 147 18.07 21.72 -30.38
N SER A 148 18.91 21.22 -29.48
CA SER A 148 20.37 21.36 -29.53
C SER A 148 21.03 20.42 -30.53
N LYS A 149 20.38 19.29 -30.84
CA LYS A 149 20.76 18.30 -31.85
C LYS A 149 19.51 17.56 -32.33
N PRO A 150 19.52 16.95 -33.54
CA PRO A 150 18.39 16.15 -33.99
C PRO A 150 18.18 14.95 -33.05
N ASP A 151 16.92 14.68 -32.70
CA ASP A 151 16.53 13.52 -31.89
C ASP A 151 15.20 12.97 -32.41
N SER A 152 15.25 11.78 -33.02
CA SER A 152 14.09 11.09 -33.56
C SER A 152 13.19 10.47 -32.48
N ASN A 153 13.69 10.34 -31.23
CA ASN A 153 12.95 9.75 -30.12
C ASN A 153 12.14 10.77 -29.32
N LEU A 154 12.35 12.07 -29.52
CA LEU A 154 11.74 13.13 -28.71
C LEU A 154 10.22 12.99 -28.61
N VAL A 155 9.53 12.79 -29.73
CA VAL A 155 8.06 12.70 -29.75
C VAL A 155 7.57 11.46 -28.98
N TYR A 156 8.33 10.38 -28.99
CA TYR A 156 8.05 9.19 -28.18
C TYR A 156 8.22 9.50 -26.69
N THR A 157 9.30 10.17 -26.27
CA THR A 157 9.50 10.63 -24.88
C THR A 157 8.38 11.56 -24.41
N LEU A 158 7.85 12.42 -25.29
CA LEU A 158 6.73 13.32 -24.99
C LEU A 158 5.38 12.59 -24.81
N ALA A 159 5.30 11.29 -25.13
CA ALA A 159 4.11 10.47 -24.98
C ALA A 159 4.03 9.75 -23.61
N TRP A 160 4.99 9.98 -22.71
CA TRP A 160 5.07 9.34 -21.40
C TRP A 160 4.40 10.17 -20.30
N GLY A 161 4.04 9.50 -19.18
CA GLY A 161 3.44 10.14 -18.00
C GLY A 161 4.33 11.22 -17.38
N ASP A 162 5.64 11.03 -17.47
CA ASP A 162 6.65 12.01 -17.02
C ASP A 162 6.61 13.32 -17.81
N SER A 163 6.01 13.34 -19.00
CA SER A 163 5.99 14.48 -19.94
C SER A 163 4.61 15.16 -20.01
N VAL A 164 3.74 14.96 -19.01
CA VAL A 164 2.39 15.54 -18.99
C VAL A 164 2.37 17.07 -18.86
N MET A 165 1.26 17.68 -19.27
CA MET A 165 1.04 19.12 -19.14
C MET A 165 0.56 19.48 -17.74
N VAL A 166 1.17 20.51 -17.15
CA VAL A 166 0.96 20.93 -15.76
C VAL A 166 0.50 22.38 -15.67
N SER A 167 -0.58 22.64 -14.93
CA SER A 167 -1.04 23.99 -14.60
C SER A 167 -0.09 24.66 -13.58
N PRO A 168 0.41 25.87 -13.83
CA PRO A 168 1.21 26.63 -12.86
C PRO A 168 0.50 26.84 -11.52
N LYS A 169 -0.84 26.95 -11.56
CA LYS A 169 -1.68 27.20 -10.39
C LYS A 169 -1.70 26.02 -9.40
N SER A 170 -1.60 24.79 -9.90
CA SER A 170 -1.68 23.55 -9.09
C SER A 170 -0.35 22.81 -8.96
N ALA A 171 0.70 23.23 -9.68
CA ALA A 171 1.99 22.54 -9.77
C ALA A 171 2.63 22.16 -8.42
N ALA A 172 2.49 23.01 -7.40
CA ALA A 172 3.07 22.77 -6.07
C ALA A 172 2.31 21.68 -5.26
N GLY A 173 1.06 21.40 -5.60
CA GLY A 173 0.18 20.48 -4.85
C GLY A 173 0.02 19.08 -5.45
N LEU A 174 0.53 18.85 -6.66
CA LEU A 174 0.23 17.65 -7.45
C LEU A 174 0.57 16.33 -6.74
N ALA A 175 1.56 16.34 -5.85
CA ALA A 175 1.94 15.17 -5.07
C ALA A 175 0.78 14.61 -4.21
N THR A 176 -0.20 15.43 -3.85
CA THR A 176 -1.32 15.07 -2.97
C THR A 176 -2.69 15.38 -3.56
N THR A 177 -2.80 16.46 -4.34
CA THR A 177 -4.04 16.94 -4.97
C THR A 177 -3.82 17.15 -6.47
N PRO A 178 -3.71 16.05 -7.25
CA PRO A 178 -3.41 16.14 -8.67
C PRO A 178 -4.54 16.83 -9.45
N VAL A 179 -4.14 17.67 -10.40
CA VAL A 179 -5.03 18.44 -11.28
C VAL A 179 -4.47 18.37 -12.69
N GLY A 180 -5.22 17.80 -13.62
CA GLY A 180 -4.85 17.76 -15.03
C GLY A 180 -6.02 18.16 -15.93
N THR A 181 -5.99 17.72 -17.19
CA THR A 181 -7.02 17.95 -18.22
C THR A 181 -7.87 16.71 -18.50
N GLY A 182 -7.55 15.58 -17.88
CA GLY A 182 -8.07 14.24 -18.20
C GLY A 182 -9.54 13.98 -17.85
N PRO A 183 -10.05 12.79 -18.22
CA PRO A 183 -11.46 12.40 -18.12
C PRO A 183 -11.94 12.11 -16.70
N PHE A 184 -11.04 12.01 -15.71
CA PHE A 184 -11.37 11.85 -14.30
C PHE A 184 -10.69 12.94 -13.44
N ARG A 185 -11.36 13.32 -12.35
CA ARG A 185 -10.90 14.26 -11.34
C ARG A 185 -10.57 13.50 -10.06
N PHE A 186 -9.55 13.97 -9.36
CA PHE A 186 -9.25 13.50 -8.01
C PHE A 186 -10.41 13.79 -7.05
N ALA A 187 -10.90 12.77 -6.34
CA ALA A 187 -11.94 12.91 -5.33
C ALA A 187 -11.38 12.79 -3.90
N GLY A 188 -10.39 11.93 -3.69
CA GLY A 188 -9.73 11.80 -2.40
C GLY A 188 -8.75 10.63 -2.33
N TRP A 189 -7.87 10.67 -1.33
CA TRP A 189 -6.89 9.61 -1.08
C TRP A 189 -6.86 9.29 0.41
N ARG A 190 -7.27 8.06 0.73
CA ARG A 190 -7.07 7.46 2.06
C ARG A 190 -5.75 6.73 2.03
N ARG A 191 -4.71 7.35 2.59
CA ARG A 191 -3.34 6.82 2.59
C ARG A 191 -3.33 5.41 3.16
N GLY A 192 -2.60 4.48 2.54
CA GLY A 192 -2.54 3.06 2.92
C GLY A 192 -3.76 2.22 2.53
N ASP A 193 -4.76 2.80 1.86
CA ASP A 193 -6.03 2.13 1.54
C ASP A 193 -6.43 2.29 0.07
N ALA A 194 -6.78 3.51 -0.35
CA ALA A 194 -7.30 3.74 -1.71
C ALA A 194 -7.23 5.20 -2.17
N VAL A 195 -7.06 5.38 -3.48
CA VAL A 195 -7.34 6.63 -4.20
C VAL A 195 -8.70 6.51 -4.89
N SER A 196 -9.51 7.57 -4.81
CA SER A 196 -10.82 7.64 -5.48
C SER A 196 -10.84 8.78 -6.47
N LEU A 197 -11.30 8.49 -7.69
CA LEU A 197 -11.51 9.42 -8.78
C LEU A 197 -12.99 9.48 -9.14
N VAL A 198 -13.44 10.63 -9.59
CA VAL A 198 -14.80 10.83 -10.12
C VAL A 198 -14.70 11.35 -11.55
N ARG A 199 -15.70 11.07 -12.37
CA ARG A 199 -15.72 11.54 -13.75
C ARG A 199 -15.60 13.07 -13.84
N ASN A 200 -14.84 13.53 -14.83
CA ASN A 200 -14.79 14.92 -15.22
C ASN A 200 -15.90 15.20 -16.26
N ASP A 201 -17.08 15.64 -15.80
CA ASP A 201 -18.18 15.99 -16.73
C ASP A 201 -17.84 17.19 -17.64
N GLY A 202 -16.83 17.99 -17.28
CA GLY A 202 -16.29 19.07 -18.10
C GLY A 202 -15.08 18.68 -18.96
N TYR A 203 -14.84 17.38 -19.16
CA TYR A 203 -13.75 16.90 -20.02
C TYR A 203 -13.94 17.39 -21.46
N TRP A 204 -12.84 17.80 -22.10
CA TRP A 204 -12.88 18.39 -23.44
C TRP A 204 -13.24 17.38 -24.53
N GLY A 205 -12.99 16.10 -24.30
CA GLY A 205 -13.34 14.99 -25.19
C GLY A 205 -14.68 14.36 -24.84
N GLN A 206 -14.86 13.10 -25.22
CA GLN A 206 -16.02 12.33 -24.78
C GLN A 206 -15.92 12.04 -23.28
N PRO A 207 -16.95 12.30 -22.45
CA PRO A 207 -16.89 11.97 -21.03
C PRO A 207 -16.67 10.47 -20.80
N ALA A 208 -15.98 10.12 -19.70
CA ALA A 208 -15.83 8.71 -19.33
C ALA A 208 -17.20 8.05 -19.08
N LYS A 209 -17.33 6.76 -19.38
CA LYS A 209 -18.58 6.03 -19.14
C LYS A 209 -18.81 5.77 -17.64
N LEU A 210 -17.74 5.45 -16.91
CA LEU A 210 -17.76 5.27 -15.46
C LEU A 210 -17.95 6.60 -14.73
N ARG A 211 -18.72 6.61 -13.64
CA ARG A 211 -18.89 7.77 -12.76
C ARG A 211 -17.80 7.87 -11.71
N GLN A 212 -17.36 6.73 -11.20
CA GLN A 212 -16.37 6.66 -10.14
C GLN A 212 -15.38 5.52 -10.40
N VAL A 213 -14.11 5.79 -10.12
CA VAL A 213 -13.05 4.77 -10.10
C VAL A 213 -12.40 4.80 -8.73
N ARG A 214 -12.19 3.63 -8.14
CA ARG A 214 -11.46 3.47 -6.89
C ARG A 214 -10.25 2.56 -7.10
N PHE A 215 -9.06 3.09 -6.86
CA PHE A 215 -7.81 2.34 -6.83
C PHE A 215 -7.52 1.89 -5.40
N LYS A 216 -7.64 0.59 -5.12
CA LYS A 216 -7.44 -0.04 -3.81
C LYS A 216 -6.04 -0.66 -3.75
N PHE A 217 -5.32 -0.46 -2.66
CA PHE A 217 -3.95 -0.98 -2.51
C PHE A 217 -3.93 -2.30 -1.72
N ILE A 218 -3.52 -3.39 -2.39
CA ILE A 218 -3.46 -4.75 -1.82
C ILE A 218 -2.10 -5.37 -2.13
N ALA A 219 -1.14 -5.19 -1.21
CA ALA A 219 0.22 -5.70 -1.36
C ALA A 219 0.33 -7.23 -1.19
N ASP A 220 -0.54 -7.81 -0.35
CA ASP A 220 -0.49 -9.22 0.05
C ASP A 220 -1.20 -10.15 -0.95
N PRO A 221 -0.54 -11.20 -1.47
CA PRO A 221 -1.14 -12.16 -2.40
C PRO A 221 -2.39 -12.88 -1.90
N ALA A 222 -2.44 -13.28 -0.62
CA ALA A 222 -3.60 -13.96 -0.05
C ALA A 222 -4.79 -12.99 0.08
N GLY A 223 -4.52 -11.73 0.42
CA GLY A 223 -5.48 -10.63 0.37
C GLY A 223 -6.06 -10.40 -1.02
N ALA A 224 -5.20 -10.34 -2.02
CA ALA A 224 -5.59 -10.17 -3.42
C ALA A 224 -6.50 -11.32 -3.88
N TYR A 225 -6.14 -12.57 -3.54
CA TYR A 225 -6.97 -13.74 -3.82
C TYR A 225 -8.36 -13.65 -3.19
N ALA A 226 -8.43 -13.35 -1.88
CA ALA A 226 -9.70 -13.24 -1.18
C ALA A 226 -10.60 -12.14 -1.77
N ALA A 227 -10.04 -10.95 -2.04
CA ALA A 227 -10.79 -9.80 -2.55
C ALA A 227 -11.37 -10.05 -3.96
N ILE A 228 -10.64 -10.76 -4.83
CA ILE A 228 -11.13 -11.18 -6.15
C ILE A 228 -12.24 -12.23 -6.01
N LYS A 229 -12.07 -13.26 -5.16
CA LYS A 229 -13.07 -14.33 -4.98
C LYS A 229 -14.38 -13.82 -4.37
N THR A 230 -14.34 -12.74 -3.59
CA THR A 230 -15.53 -12.08 -3.07
C THR A 230 -16.12 -11.04 -4.02
N HIS A 231 -15.54 -10.83 -5.21
CA HIS A 231 -15.91 -9.78 -6.17
C HIS A 231 -15.94 -8.38 -5.54
N GLU A 232 -15.05 -8.12 -4.58
CA GLU A 232 -14.82 -6.78 -4.03
C GLU A 232 -13.98 -5.93 -5.01
N ILE A 233 -13.12 -6.61 -5.77
CA ILE A 233 -12.27 -6.03 -6.81
C ILE A 233 -12.81 -6.42 -8.17
N ASP A 234 -12.91 -5.42 -9.05
CA ASP A 234 -13.41 -5.57 -10.41
C ASP A 234 -12.28 -5.75 -11.42
N ALA A 235 -11.10 -5.23 -11.11
CA ALA A 235 -9.94 -5.31 -11.97
C ALA A 235 -8.67 -5.38 -11.12
N PHE A 236 -7.79 -6.32 -11.43
CA PHE A 236 -6.43 -6.37 -10.91
C PHE A 236 -5.50 -6.50 -12.13
N PRO A 237 -4.94 -5.39 -12.64
CA PRO A 237 -4.14 -5.39 -13.87
C PRO A 237 -2.92 -6.33 -13.79
N ASP A 238 -2.23 -6.34 -12.64
CA ASP A 238 -1.09 -7.20 -12.36
C ASP A 238 -1.28 -7.99 -11.07
N TYR A 239 -1.94 -9.15 -11.19
CA TYR A 239 -2.28 -9.99 -10.06
C TYR A 239 -1.02 -10.65 -9.44
N PRO A 240 -0.79 -10.49 -8.12
CA PRO A 240 0.50 -10.83 -7.49
C PRO A 240 0.69 -12.31 -7.14
N ALA A 241 -0.30 -13.17 -7.41
CA ALA A 241 -0.33 -14.59 -7.02
C ALA A 241 -0.51 -15.52 -8.23
N PRO A 242 0.51 -15.67 -9.11
CA PRO A 242 0.42 -16.53 -10.30
C PRO A 242 -0.05 -17.97 -10.00
N GLU A 243 0.30 -18.50 -8.82
CA GLU A 243 -0.15 -19.80 -8.32
C GLU A 243 -1.68 -20.00 -8.30
N ASN A 244 -2.44 -18.92 -8.12
CA ASN A 244 -3.90 -18.97 -8.02
C ASN A 244 -4.62 -18.77 -9.36
N LEU A 245 -3.91 -18.38 -10.43
CA LEU A 245 -4.53 -18.00 -11.70
C LEU A 245 -5.33 -19.15 -12.35
N ALA A 246 -4.86 -20.39 -12.23
CA ALA A 246 -5.59 -21.55 -12.75
C ALA A 246 -6.96 -21.70 -12.08
N GLN A 247 -7.04 -21.46 -10.77
CA GLN A 247 -8.28 -21.49 -10.00
C GLN A 247 -9.18 -20.30 -10.31
N LEU A 248 -8.61 -19.10 -10.51
CA LEU A 248 -9.36 -17.91 -10.89
C LEU A 248 -9.94 -18.01 -12.30
N ARG A 249 -9.21 -18.63 -13.23
CA ARG A 249 -9.67 -18.86 -14.61
C ARG A 249 -10.84 -19.85 -14.69
N ALA A 250 -11.03 -20.68 -13.67
CA ALA A 250 -12.19 -21.56 -13.57
C ALA A 250 -13.48 -20.84 -13.11
N ASP A 251 -13.37 -19.59 -12.64
CA ASP A 251 -14.52 -18.78 -12.22
C ASP A 251 -15.13 -18.06 -13.43
N PRO A 252 -16.37 -18.39 -13.86
CA PRO A 252 -16.96 -17.80 -15.07
C PRO A 252 -17.29 -16.31 -14.92
N ALA A 253 -17.31 -15.77 -13.70
CA ALA A 253 -17.50 -14.35 -13.45
C ALA A 253 -16.20 -13.53 -13.63
N LEU A 254 -15.07 -14.20 -13.89
CA LEU A 254 -13.77 -13.57 -14.06
C LEU A 254 -13.21 -13.80 -15.47
N LYS A 255 -12.55 -12.78 -15.98
CA LYS A 255 -11.72 -12.83 -17.19
C LYS A 255 -10.26 -12.75 -16.76
N VAL A 256 -9.53 -13.85 -16.93
CA VAL A 256 -8.09 -13.94 -16.64
C VAL A 256 -7.30 -13.81 -17.93
N ILE A 257 -6.50 -12.75 -18.00
CA ILE A 257 -5.74 -12.37 -19.18
C ILE A 257 -4.26 -12.49 -18.85
N THR A 258 -3.52 -13.10 -19.77
CA THR A 258 -2.07 -13.20 -19.71
C THR A 258 -1.54 -12.51 -20.95
N ALA A 259 -0.72 -11.49 -20.78
CA ALA A 259 -0.11 -10.74 -21.88
C ALA A 259 1.38 -10.49 -21.58
N PRO A 260 2.23 -10.28 -22.60
CA PRO A 260 3.57 -9.75 -22.36
C PRO A 260 3.45 -8.32 -21.82
N SER A 261 4.30 -7.94 -20.86
CA SER A 261 4.52 -6.53 -20.51
C SER A 261 5.74 -5.99 -21.26
N GLU A 262 6.03 -4.71 -21.10
CA GLU A 262 7.31 -4.11 -21.51
C GLU A 262 8.42 -4.34 -20.48
N GLY A 263 8.15 -4.97 -19.34
CA GLY A 263 9.15 -5.13 -18.29
C GLY A 263 10.10 -6.32 -18.42
N GLU A 264 11.40 -6.07 -18.54
CA GLU A 264 12.45 -7.08 -18.58
C GLU A 264 13.00 -7.39 -17.18
N VAL A 265 12.83 -8.64 -16.73
CA VAL A 265 13.45 -9.11 -15.49
C VAL A 265 14.88 -9.53 -15.77
N ILE A 266 15.82 -8.83 -15.11
CA ILE A 266 17.25 -9.08 -15.25
C ILE A 266 17.90 -9.44 -13.91
N LEU A 267 18.90 -10.30 -13.97
CA LEU A 267 19.97 -10.41 -12.97
C LEU A 267 20.98 -9.28 -13.25
N GLY A 268 20.81 -8.15 -12.56
CA GLY A 268 21.75 -7.05 -12.60
C GLY A 268 23.11 -7.46 -12.03
N VAL A 269 24.18 -7.25 -12.78
CA VAL A 269 25.56 -7.60 -12.41
C VAL A 269 26.39 -6.33 -12.27
N ASN A 270 27.13 -6.16 -11.18
CA ASN A 270 28.02 -4.99 -11.05
C ASN A 270 29.29 -5.17 -11.88
N ASN A 271 29.40 -4.44 -12.99
CA ASN A 271 30.49 -4.57 -13.97
C ASN A 271 31.77 -3.80 -13.58
N ARG A 272 31.75 -3.00 -12.49
CA ARG A 272 32.82 -2.03 -12.19
C ARG A 272 34.13 -2.63 -11.71
N ALA A 273 34.08 -3.63 -10.84
CA ALA A 273 35.25 -4.10 -10.11
C ALA A 273 35.12 -5.56 -9.65
N GLY A 274 36.25 -6.14 -9.23
CA GLY A 274 36.30 -7.51 -8.73
C GLY A 274 36.09 -8.55 -9.83
N PRO A 275 35.70 -9.79 -9.47
CA PRO A 275 35.53 -10.89 -10.42
C PRO A 275 34.53 -10.58 -11.55
N LEU A 276 33.53 -9.74 -11.28
CA LEU A 276 32.45 -9.42 -12.21
C LEU A 276 32.85 -8.42 -13.30
N ALA A 277 34.00 -7.75 -13.17
CA ALA A 277 34.58 -6.94 -14.25
C ALA A 277 35.07 -7.80 -15.42
N ASP A 278 35.45 -9.07 -15.18
CA ASP A 278 35.86 -10.00 -16.22
C ASP A 278 34.64 -10.59 -16.97
N VAL A 279 34.58 -10.35 -18.28
CA VAL A 279 33.50 -10.85 -19.14
C VAL A 279 33.39 -12.37 -19.11
N ARG A 280 34.47 -13.11 -18.88
CA ARG A 280 34.44 -14.58 -18.79
C ARG A 280 33.69 -15.04 -17.55
N VAL A 281 33.83 -14.34 -16.42
CA VAL A 281 33.05 -14.60 -15.21
C VAL A 281 31.58 -14.31 -15.47
N ARG A 282 31.25 -13.17 -16.08
CA ARG A 282 29.85 -12.84 -16.40
C ARG A 282 29.22 -13.86 -17.35
N ARG A 283 29.94 -14.27 -18.40
CA ARG A 283 29.51 -15.35 -19.31
C ARG A 283 29.32 -16.68 -18.57
N ALA A 284 30.19 -17.01 -17.61
CA ALA A 284 30.00 -18.18 -16.77
C ALA A 284 28.70 -18.13 -15.97
N LEU A 285 28.34 -16.96 -15.42
CA LEU A 285 27.03 -16.76 -14.78
C LEU A 285 25.90 -17.06 -15.77
N GLN A 286 25.96 -16.55 -17.01
CA GLN A 286 24.92 -16.80 -18.02
C GLN A 286 24.74 -18.30 -18.34
N TYR A 287 25.84 -19.03 -18.52
CA TYR A 287 25.79 -20.49 -18.77
C TYR A 287 25.25 -21.28 -17.58
N ALA A 288 25.39 -20.75 -16.36
CA ALA A 288 24.85 -21.40 -15.16
C ALA A 288 23.32 -21.26 -15.03
N LEU A 289 22.68 -20.32 -15.74
CA LEU A 289 21.27 -20.04 -15.58
C LEU A 289 20.39 -20.95 -16.45
N ASP A 290 19.42 -21.61 -15.84
CA ASP A 290 18.28 -22.23 -16.53
C ASP A 290 17.06 -21.31 -16.37
N ARG A 291 16.81 -20.51 -17.42
CA ARG A 291 15.71 -19.54 -17.47
C ARG A 291 14.36 -20.21 -17.34
N ARG A 292 14.17 -21.41 -17.90
CA ARG A 292 12.88 -22.09 -17.86
C ARG A 292 12.57 -22.56 -16.44
N ALA A 293 13.54 -23.16 -15.77
CA ALA A 293 13.40 -23.54 -14.37
C ALA A 293 13.15 -22.32 -13.46
N ILE A 294 13.77 -21.17 -13.74
CA ILE A 294 13.49 -19.91 -13.01
C ILE A 294 12.04 -19.47 -13.21
N ILE A 295 11.55 -19.41 -14.45
CA ILE A 295 10.16 -19.01 -14.75
C ILE A 295 9.16 -19.98 -14.13
N ASP A 296 9.39 -21.29 -14.26
CA ASP A 296 8.50 -22.32 -13.73
C ASP A 296 8.43 -22.25 -12.19
N GLY A 297 9.56 -22.04 -11.51
CA GLY A 297 9.61 -21.97 -10.05
C GLY A 297 9.17 -20.62 -9.46
N ALA A 298 9.52 -19.50 -10.08
CA ALA A 298 9.23 -18.17 -9.55
C ALA A 298 7.85 -17.64 -9.96
N MET A 299 7.44 -17.96 -11.19
CA MET A 299 6.27 -17.40 -11.85
C MET A 299 5.27 -18.48 -12.30
N TYR A 300 5.42 -19.74 -11.86
CA TYR A 300 4.51 -20.84 -12.19
C TYR A 300 4.32 -21.04 -13.71
N GLY A 301 5.39 -20.82 -14.47
CA GLY A 301 5.41 -20.99 -15.92
C GLY A 301 4.91 -19.77 -16.70
N TYR A 302 4.51 -18.69 -16.02
CA TYR A 302 4.13 -17.44 -16.65
C TYR A 302 5.36 -16.53 -16.86
N GLY A 303 5.64 -16.20 -18.11
CA GLY A 303 6.78 -15.36 -18.50
C GLY A 303 7.48 -15.93 -19.74
N THR A 304 8.18 -15.07 -20.47
CA THR A 304 8.86 -15.45 -21.72
C THR A 304 10.36 -15.30 -21.55
N PRO A 305 11.20 -16.32 -21.77
CA PRO A 305 12.65 -16.18 -21.71
C PRO A 305 13.15 -15.08 -22.64
N ILE A 306 14.15 -14.31 -22.21
CA ILE A 306 14.78 -13.26 -23.03
C ILE A 306 16.30 -13.44 -23.09
N GLY A 307 16.90 -13.08 -24.24
CA GLY A 307 18.34 -13.14 -24.49
C GLY A 307 19.05 -11.78 -24.46
N SER A 308 18.30 -10.69 -24.37
CA SER A 308 18.76 -9.31 -24.28
C SER A 308 17.75 -8.48 -23.49
N HIS A 309 18.10 -7.23 -23.15
CA HIS A 309 17.20 -6.25 -22.55
C HIS A 309 16.29 -5.66 -23.63
N PHE A 310 15.40 -6.49 -24.18
CA PHE A 310 14.54 -6.10 -25.27
C PHE A 310 13.27 -6.96 -25.26
N PRO A 311 12.08 -6.35 -25.41
CA PRO A 311 10.83 -7.07 -25.26
C PRO A 311 10.53 -7.91 -26.51
N PRO A 312 10.16 -9.20 -26.38
CA PRO A 312 9.92 -10.11 -27.51
C PRO A 312 8.83 -9.68 -28.49
N GLN A 313 7.86 -8.87 -28.03
CA GLN A 313 6.78 -8.35 -28.87
C GLN A 313 7.21 -7.24 -29.83
N ASN A 314 8.39 -6.63 -29.62
CA ASN A 314 8.85 -5.55 -30.47
C ASN A 314 9.32 -6.07 -31.83
N ALA A 315 8.97 -5.36 -32.91
CA ALA A 315 9.31 -5.76 -34.28
C ALA A 315 10.83 -5.87 -34.56
N ALA A 316 11.66 -5.15 -33.79
CA ALA A 316 13.12 -5.20 -33.91
C ALA A 316 13.78 -6.26 -32.99
N TYR A 317 13.00 -7.09 -32.30
CA TYR A 317 13.52 -8.11 -31.38
C TYR A 317 14.40 -9.15 -32.10
N VAL A 318 15.51 -9.50 -31.47
CA VAL A 318 16.40 -10.58 -31.89
C VAL A 318 16.39 -11.64 -30.80
N ASP A 319 15.95 -12.86 -31.14
CA ASP A 319 16.01 -13.98 -30.20
C ASP A 319 17.46 -14.42 -29.98
N LEU A 320 17.97 -14.10 -28.79
CA LEU A 320 19.32 -14.45 -28.32
C LEU A 320 19.29 -15.43 -27.16
N THR A 321 18.14 -16.05 -26.88
CA THR A 321 17.98 -16.99 -25.75
C THR A 321 18.90 -18.22 -25.88
N GLY A 322 19.26 -18.58 -27.11
CA GLY A 322 20.21 -19.66 -27.43
C GLY A 322 21.70 -19.30 -27.34
N LEU A 323 22.07 -18.04 -27.05
CA LEU A 323 23.49 -17.62 -27.00
C LEU A 323 24.24 -18.25 -25.80
N TYR A 324 23.53 -18.42 -24.68
CA TYR A 324 24.05 -19.05 -23.47
C TYR A 324 23.09 -20.17 -23.02
N PRO A 325 23.12 -21.35 -23.68
CA PRO A 325 22.37 -22.51 -23.21
C PRO A 325 22.82 -22.91 -21.80
N HIS A 326 21.93 -23.48 -21.01
CA HIS A 326 22.29 -23.93 -19.66
C HIS A 326 23.37 -25.04 -19.72
N ASP A 327 24.58 -24.73 -19.25
CA ASP A 327 25.76 -25.60 -19.27
C ASP A 327 26.67 -25.29 -18.07
N VAL A 328 26.44 -26.02 -16.98
CA VAL A 328 27.20 -25.89 -15.73
C VAL A 328 28.67 -26.24 -15.91
N ALA A 329 29.01 -27.17 -16.81
CA ALA A 329 30.40 -27.57 -17.04
C ALA A 329 31.18 -26.46 -17.74
N LYS A 330 30.59 -25.82 -18.75
CA LYS A 330 31.16 -24.67 -19.43
C LYS A 330 31.27 -23.45 -18.52
N ALA A 331 30.30 -23.22 -17.64
CA ALA A 331 30.37 -22.19 -16.61
C ALA A 331 31.61 -22.40 -15.70
N LYS A 332 31.82 -23.61 -15.19
CA LYS A 332 33.02 -23.95 -14.39
C LYS A 332 34.33 -23.76 -15.16
N ALA A 333 34.37 -24.18 -16.42
CA ALA A 333 35.55 -24.01 -17.27
C ALA A 333 35.89 -22.53 -17.48
N LEU A 334 34.89 -21.67 -17.71
CA LEU A 334 35.08 -20.23 -17.85
C LEU A 334 35.55 -19.58 -16.54
N LEU A 335 35.01 -19.99 -15.38
CA LEU A 335 35.49 -19.51 -14.08
C LEU A 335 36.95 -19.92 -13.84
N ALA A 336 37.32 -21.16 -14.16
CA ALA A 336 38.71 -21.61 -14.05
C ALA A 336 39.66 -20.81 -14.98
N GLN A 337 39.25 -20.55 -16.23
CA GLN A 337 39.99 -19.70 -17.17
C GLN A 337 40.13 -18.25 -16.69
N ALA A 338 39.14 -17.75 -15.94
CA ALA A 338 39.16 -16.44 -15.32
C ALA A 338 39.97 -16.38 -14.01
N GLY A 339 40.59 -17.50 -13.58
CA GLY A 339 41.41 -17.56 -12.38
C GLY A 339 40.66 -17.99 -11.11
N TYR A 340 39.43 -18.50 -11.24
CA TYR A 340 38.58 -18.94 -10.13
C TYR A 340 38.24 -20.44 -10.18
N PRO A 341 39.22 -21.36 -10.18
CA PRO A 341 38.98 -22.81 -10.27
C PRO A 341 38.22 -23.37 -9.06
N ASN A 342 38.31 -22.70 -7.90
CA ASN A 342 37.60 -23.07 -6.67
C ASN A 342 36.29 -22.29 -6.47
N GLY A 343 35.88 -21.53 -7.49
CA GLY A 343 34.66 -20.73 -7.44
C GLY A 343 34.83 -19.35 -6.82
N LEU A 344 33.69 -18.70 -6.57
CA LEU A 344 33.56 -17.33 -6.09
C LEU A 344 32.52 -17.22 -4.98
N ASP A 345 32.66 -16.24 -4.11
CA ASP A 345 31.63 -15.83 -3.15
C ASP A 345 31.08 -14.46 -3.55
N LEU A 346 29.76 -14.37 -3.74
CA LEU A 346 29.07 -13.15 -4.14
C LEU A 346 27.85 -12.89 -3.24
N THR A 347 27.36 -11.66 -3.24
CA THR A 347 26.10 -11.25 -2.60
C THR A 347 24.99 -11.02 -3.61
N LEU A 348 23.76 -11.43 -3.28
CA LEU A 348 22.57 -11.18 -4.09
C LEU A 348 21.55 -10.37 -3.28
N LYS A 349 21.40 -9.10 -3.64
CA LYS A 349 20.46 -8.17 -2.98
C LYS A 349 19.12 -8.18 -3.70
N LEU A 350 18.04 -8.54 -2.99
CA LEU A 350 16.72 -8.75 -3.58
C LEU A 350 15.68 -7.77 -3.01
N PRO A 351 14.99 -6.97 -3.85
CA PRO A 351 13.88 -6.13 -3.43
C PRO A 351 12.64 -6.96 -3.07
N PRO A 352 11.57 -6.34 -2.52
CA PRO A 352 10.33 -7.03 -2.11
C PRO A 352 9.55 -7.83 -3.17
N PRO A 353 9.44 -7.43 -4.45
CA PRO A 353 8.58 -8.10 -5.41
C PRO A 353 8.85 -9.62 -5.52
N ASN A 354 7.76 -10.39 -5.60
CA ASN A 354 7.83 -11.86 -5.59
C ASN A 354 8.69 -12.42 -6.72
N TYR A 355 8.64 -11.82 -7.91
CA TYR A 355 9.46 -12.22 -9.04
C TYR A 355 10.96 -12.13 -8.70
N ALA A 356 11.39 -11.15 -7.91
CA ALA A 356 12.79 -10.97 -7.54
C ALA A 356 13.20 -11.96 -6.46
N ARG A 357 12.44 -12.06 -5.36
CA ARG A 357 12.78 -12.95 -4.22
C ARG A 357 12.74 -14.43 -4.62
N ARG A 358 11.68 -14.88 -5.29
CA ARG A 358 11.54 -16.29 -5.73
C ARG A 358 12.58 -16.64 -6.80
N SER A 359 12.80 -15.77 -7.80
CA SER A 359 13.84 -16.02 -8.81
C SER A 359 15.23 -16.03 -8.19
N GLY A 360 15.50 -15.16 -7.22
CA GLY A 360 16.81 -15.05 -6.59
C GLY A 360 17.22 -16.30 -5.81
N GLU A 361 16.28 -16.98 -5.16
CA GLU A 361 16.52 -18.28 -4.51
C GLU A 361 16.93 -19.36 -5.52
N ILE A 362 16.22 -19.42 -6.66
CA ILE A 362 16.49 -20.38 -7.74
C ILE A 362 17.84 -20.07 -8.42
N VAL A 363 18.08 -18.79 -8.74
CA VAL A 363 19.34 -18.31 -9.33
C VAL A 363 20.51 -18.63 -8.42
N ALA A 364 20.40 -18.36 -7.10
CA ALA A 364 21.45 -18.69 -6.15
C ALA A 364 21.76 -20.20 -6.13
N ALA A 365 20.73 -21.05 -6.17
CA ALA A 365 20.92 -22.50 -6.23
C ALA A 365 21.62 -22.95 -7.52
N GLN A 366 21.25 -22.39 -8.68
CA GLN A 366 21.88 -22.69 -9.97
C GLN A 366 23.35 -22.21 -10.01
N LEU A 367 23.63 -21.01 -9.50
CA LEU A 367 24.99 -20.46 -9.43
C LEU A 367 25.91 -21.30 -8.53
N VAL A 368 25.40 -21.82 -7.42
CA VAL A 368 26.16 -22.73 -6.53
C VAL A 368 26.62 -23.99 -7.28
N GLN A 369 25.77 -24.55 -8.15
CA GLN A 369 26.14 -25.72 -8.95
C GLN A 369 27.31 -25.44 -9.90
N ALA A 370 27.44 -24.20 -10.39
CA ALA A 370 28.55 -23.72 -11.21
C ALA A 370 29.78 -23.28 -10.40
N GLY A 371 29.76 -23.36 -9.07
CA GLY A 371 30.86 -22.97 -8.20
C GLY A 371 30.78 -21.52 -7.68
N VAL A 372 29.67 -20.83 -7.86
CA VAL A 372 29.48 -19.46 -7.34
C VAL A 372 28.56 -19.50 -6.12
N ARG A 373 29.13 -19.32 -4.93
CA ARG A 373 28.38 -19.29 -3.67
C ARG A 373 27.75 -17.92 -3.48
N VAL A 374 26.43 -17.88 -3.35
CA VAL A 374 25.67 -16.63 -3.29
C VAL A 374 25.03 -16.45 -1.93
N LYS A 375 25.34 -15.34 -1.25
CA LYS A 375 24.66 -14.93 -0.01
C LYS A 375 23.49 -14.00 -0.33
N ILE A 376 22.27 -14.50 -0.18
CA ILE A 376 21.05 -13.71 -0.39
C ILE A 376 20.88 -12.68 0.75
N GLN A 377 20.52 -11.46 0.37
CA GLN A 377 20.18 -10.36 1.26
C GLN A 377 18.84 -9.78 0.81
N ASN A 378 17.77 -10.13 1.52
CA ASN A 378 16.47 -9.50 1.30
C ASN A 378 16.49 -8.10 1.88
N ILE A 379 16.22 -7.12 1.04
CA ILE A 379 16.19 -5.71 1.39
C ILE A 379 14.85 -5.11 0.97
N GLU A 380 14.48 -4.01 1.60
CA GLU A 380 13.26 -3.26 1.25
C GLU A 380 13.48 -2.37 0.04
N TRP A 381 12.41 -1.99 -0.67
CA TRP A 381 12.53 -1.28 -1.96
C TRP A 381 13.40 -0.03 -1.87
N ALA A 382 13.25 0.74 -0.80
CA ALA A 382 14.05 1.93 -0.62
C ALA A 382 15.50 1.64 -0.23
N GLN A 383 15.78 0.53 0.46
CA GLN A 383 17.16 0.06 0.67
C GLN A 383 17.79 -0.41 -0.65
N TRP A 384 16.98 -0.95 -1.57
CA TRP A 384 17.43 -1.30 -2.90
C TRP A 384 17.80 -0.06 -3.71
N LEU A 385 16.93 0.96 -3.74
CA LEU A 385 17.25 2.25 -4.37
C LEU A 385 18.52 2.89 -3.79
N ASP A 386 18.69 2.83 -2.46
CA ASP A 386 19.87 3.36 -1.78
C ASP A 386 21.14 2.54 -2.10
N GLN A 387 21.14 1.25 -1.78
CA GLN A 387 22.36 0.45 -1.81
C GLN A 387 22.72 -0.02 -3.21
N VAL A 388 21.73 -0.42 -4.02
CA VAL A 388 21.95 -0.99 -5.35
C VAL A 388 21.98 0.13 -6.38
N TYR A 389 20.89 0.91 -6.48
CA TYR A 389 20.74 1.90 -7.55
C TYR A 389 21.67 3.11 -7.37
N GLY A 390 21.75 3.69 -6.16
CA GLY A 390 22.54 4.91 -5.94
C GLY A 390 23.99 4.66 -5.48
N ARG A 391 24.22 3.80 -4.46
CA ARG A 391 25.59 3.53 -3.97
C ARG A 391 26.35 2.47 -4.78
N HIS A 392 25.67 1.75 -5.67
CA HIS A 392 26.25 0.65 -6.44
C HIS A 392 26.92 -0.44 -5.57
N ALA A 393 26.49 -0.57 -4.32
CA ALA A 393 27.02 -1.47 -3.31
C ALA A 393 26.34 -2.84 -3.41
N PHE A 394 26.60 -3.58 -4.49
CA PHE A 394 26.06 -4.92 -4.72
C PHE A 394 26.98 -5.70 -5.66
N ASP A 395 26.92 -7.03 -5.61
CA ASP A 395 27.50 -7.88 -6.65
C ASP A 395 26.42 -8.23 -7.68
N LEU A 396 25.32 -8.80 -7.19
CA LEU A 396 24.16 -9.22 -7.98
C LEU A 396 22.85 -8.66 -7.41
N THR A 397 21.86 -8.45 -8.29
CA THR A 397 20.49 -8.09 -7.91
C THR A 397 19.49 -8.61 -8.96
N ILE A 398 18.22 -8.75 -8.61
CA ILE A 398 17.15 -9.03 -9.59
C ILE A 398 16.12 -7.91 -9.52
N VAL A 399 15.83 -7.31 -10.67
CA VAL A 399 14.83 -6.25 -10.81
C VAL A 399 14.21 -6.32 -12.21
N SER A 400 12.94 -5.95 -12.32
CA SER A 400 12.31 -5.64 -13.61
C SER A 400 12.56 -4.18 -13.91
N HIS A 401 13.14 -3.90 -15.07
CA HIS A 401 12.94 -2.60 -15.73
C HIS A 401 11.55 -2.64 -16.34
N ALA A 402 10.81 -1.55 -16.36
CA ALA A 402 9.41 -1.52 -16.82
C ALA A 402 9.23 -0.61 -18.05
N GLU A 403 10.31 0.05 -18.45
CA GLU A 403 10.42 0.99 -19.54
C GLU A 403 10.58 0.26 -20.87
N PRO A 404 9.71 0.51 -21.87
CA PRO A 404 9.92 -0.06 -23.20
C PRO A 404 11.23 0.47 -23.80
N MET A 405 11.97 -0.41 -24.48
CA MET A 405 13.13 0.00 -25.29
C MET A 405 14.25 0.67 -24.47
N ASP A 406 14.46 0.26 -23.22
CA ASP A 406 15.39 0.91 -22.28
C ASP A 406 16.89 0.61 -22.55
N TYR A 407 17.26 0.24 -23.78
CA TYR A 407 18.66 -0.04 -24.15
C TYR A 407 19.59 1.17 -23.96
N ALA A 408 19.05 2.39 -23.91
CA ALA A 408 19.84 3.61 -23.71
C ALA A 408 20.52 3.67 -22.33
N ILE A 409 20.03 2.93 -21.31
CA ILE A 409 20.68 2.88 -19.99
C ILE A 409 22.09 2.29 -20.03
N TYR A 410 22.38 1.45 -21.03
CA TYR A 410 23.69 0.84 -21.22
C TYR A 410 24.75 1.83 -21.73
N ASP A 411 24.35 3.02 -22.21
CA ASP A 411 25.27 4.10 -22.61
C ASP A 411 25.46 5.14 -21.49
N LYS A 412 24.71 5.02 -20.39
CA LYS A 412 24.81 5.93 -19.25
C LYS A 412 26.00 5.53 -18.37
N ALA A 413 27.09 6.29 -18.46
CA ALA A 413 28.32 6.07 -17.69
C ALA A 413 28.10 5.95 -16.15
N GLY A 414 27.05 6.56 -15.60
CA GLY A 414 26.73 6.50 -14.18
C GLY A 414 25.77 5.39 -13.76
N TYR A 415 25.27 4.57 -14.69
CA TYR A 415 24.14 3.67 -14.39
C TYR A 415 24.51 2.55 -13.41
N TYR A 416 23.53 2.02 -12.66
CA TYR A 416 23.84 1.28 -11.43
C TYR A 416 24.65 0.01 -11.62
N PHE A 417 24.55 -0.67 -12.77
CA PHE A 417 25.38 -1.85 -13.10
C PHE A 417 26.78 -1.50 -13.65
N GLY A 418 27.06 -0.23 -13.98
CA GLY A 418 28.42 0.27 -14.25
C GLY A 418 29.09 -0.28 -15.50
N TYR A 419 28.31 -0.52 -16.56
CA TYR A 419 28.81 -0.97 -17.85
C TYR A 419 29.25 0.21 -18.71
N HIS A 420 30.33 0.02 -19.47
CA HIS A 420 30.89 1.01 -20.39
C HIS A 420 31.45 0.30 -21.63
N SER A 421 31.16 0.81 -22.82
CA SER A 421 31.68 0.28 -24.08
C SER A 421 31.65 1.33 -25.18
N GLU A 422 32.81 1.68 -25.73
CA GLU A 422 32.91 2.61 -26.87
C GLU A 422 32.18 2.06 -28.10
N ALA A 423 32.22 0.75 -28.32
CA ALA A 423 31.49 0.11 -29.40
C ALA A 423 29.97 0.23 -29.21
N PHE A 424 29.48 0.14 -27.98
CA PHE A 424 28.07 0.36 -27.68
C PHE A 424 27.68 1.83 -27.89
N HIS A 425 28.51 2.76 -27.41
CA HIS A 425 28.31 4.20 -27.60
C HIS A 425 28.18 4.56 -29.09
N GLY A 426 29.08 4.05 -29.94
CA GLY A 426 29.00 4.26 -31.39
C GLY A 426 27.70 3.72 -32.03
N LEU A 427 27.14 2.62 -31.51
CA LEU A 427 25.82 2.12 -31.97
C LEU A 427 24.69 3.06 -31.55
N MET A 428 24.77 3.68 -30.36
CA MET A 428 23.79 4.67 -29.90
C MET A 428 23.85 5.97 -30.70
N GLU A 429 25.06 6.43 -31.05
CA GLU A 429 25.25 7.58 -31.96
C GLU A 429 24.66 7.27 -33.35
N ALA A 430 24.96 6.09 -33.91
CA ALA A 430 24.41 5.66 -35.17
C ALA A 430 22.87 5.56 -35.14
N LEU A 431 22.29 5.06 -34.04
CA LEU A 431 20.84 4.98 -33.85
C LEU A 431 20.20 6.37 -33.82
N THR A 432 20.86 7.33 -33.17
CA THR A 432 20.39 8.72 -33.08
C THR A 432 20.37 9.40 -34.45
N GLY A 433 21.37 9.12 -35.30
CA GLY A 433 21.46 9.66 -36.65
C GLY A 433 20.63 8.93 -37.71
N ALA A 434 20.02 7.79 -37.39
CA ALA A 434 19.22 7.01 -38.34
C ALA A 434 17.87 7.70 -38.65
N THR A 435 17.55 7.84 -39.93
CA THR A 435 16.33 8.54 -40.41
C THR A 435 15.31 7.61 -41.07
N ASP A 436 15.69 6.37 -41.41
CA ASP A 436 14.77 5.34 -41.91
C ASP A 436 14.61 4.16 -40.94
N GLU A 437 13.41 3.58 -40.91
CA GLU A 437 13.03 2.53 -39.96
C GLU A 437 13.82 1.23 -40.14
N ARG A 438 14.27 0.91 -41.36
CA ARG A 438 15.02 -0.32 -41.64
C ARG A 438 16.44 -0.23 -41.10
N GLN A 439 17.10 0.91 -41.31
CA GLN A 439 18.40 1.20 -40.72
C GLN A 439 18.29 1.21 -39.19
N ARG A 440 17.26 1.85 -38.63
CA ARG A 440 17.01 1.85 -37.19
C ARG A 440 16.86 0.44 -36.62
N ALA A 441 16.02 -0.41 -37.23
CA ALA A 441 15.82 -1.80 -36.80
C ALA A 441 17.12 -2.63 -36.87
N ALA A 442 17.94 -2.43 -37.91
CA ALA A 442 19.23 -3.12 -38.03
C ALA A 442 20.20 -2.74 -36.89
N ILE A 443 20.28 -1.44 -36.54
CA ILE A 443 21.11 -0.95 -35.44
C ILE A 443 20.59 -1.46 -34.09
N LEU A 444 19.27 -1.47 -33.87
CA LEU A 444 18.65 -2.06 -32.67
C LEU A 444 19.00 -3.55 -32.52
N GLY A 445 19.05 -4.30 -33.62
CA GLY A 445 19.52 -5.69 -33.59
C GLY A 445 21.01 -5.85 -33.26
N GLN A 446 21.85 -4.86 -33.60
CA GLN A 446 23.27 -4.85 -33.22
C GLN A 446 23.46 -4.49 -31.73
N ILE A 447 22.68 -3.54 -31.22
CA ILE A 447 22.62 -3.15 -29.81
C ILE A 447 22.29 -4.36 -28.93
N GLN A 448 21.24 -5.12 -29.28
CA GLN A 448 20.83 -6.34 -28.57
C GLN A 448 21.95 -7.38 -28.52
N ARG A 449 22.58 -7.67 -29.67
CA ARG A 449 23.72 -8.61 -29.73
C ARG A 449 24.89 -8.13 -28.88
N ARG A 450 25.21 -6.84 -28.93
CA ARG A 450 26.35 -6.28 -28.20
C ARG A 450 26.21 -6.47 -26.69
N ILE A 451 25.06 -6.13 -26.11
CA ILE A 451 24.86 -6.29 -24.65
C ILE A 451 24.78 -7.76 -24.22
N ALA A 452 24.32 -8.65 -25.11
CA ALA A 452 24.31 -10.09 -24.88
C ALA A 452 25.73 -10.69 -24.95
N ASP A 453 26.52 -10.32 -25.94
CA ASP A 453 27.91 -10.78 -26.13
C ASP A 453 28.83 -10.31 -24.99
N ASP A 454 28.64 -9.08 -24.52
CA ASP A 454 29.37 -8.52 -23.38
C ASP A 454 28.88 -9.07 -22.03
N ALA A 455 27.82 -9.90 -22.05
CA ALA A 455 27.18 -10.52 -20.89
C ALA A 455 26.95 -9.50 -19.77
N VAL A 456 26.40 -8.32 -20.12
CA VAL A 456 26.34 -7.19 -19.18
C VAL A 456 25.51 -7.52 -17.96
N ASN A 457 24.35 -8.15 -18.18
CA ASN A 457 23.42 -8.62 -17.16
C ASN A 457 22.91 -10.03 -17.54
N GLY A 458 22.38 -10.77 -16.56
CA GLY A 458 21.62 -11.98 -16.83
C GLY A 458 20.21 -11.67 -17.29
N PHE A 459 19.93 -11.85 -18.56
CA PHE A 459 18.58 -11.68 -19.11
C PHE A 459 17.76 -12.91 -18.74
N LEU A 460 16.78 -12.75 -17.84
CA LEU A 460 16.02 -13.88 -17.29
C LEU A 460 14.75 -14.12 -18.11
N PHE A 461 13.78 -13.22 -18.01
CA PHE A 461 12.49 -13.33 -18.68
C PHE A 461 11.79 -11.97 -18.81
N GLN A 462 10.92 -11.86 -19.81
CA GLN A 462 9.91 -10.81 -19.90
C GLN A 462 8.84 -11.05 -18.85
N PHE A 463 8.59 -10.05 -18.01
CA PHE A 463 7.54 -10.09 -17.00
C PHE A 463 6.17 -10.21 -17.69
N PRO A 464 5.27 -11.11 -17.23
CA PRO A 464 3.93 -11.19 -17.78
C PRO A 464 3.00 -10.21 -17.08
N HIS A 465 2.10 -9.56 -17.83
CA HIS A 465 0.88 -9.01 -17.26
C HIS A 465 -0.07 -10.15 -16.89
N LEU A 466 -0.48 -10.18 -15.63
CA LEU A 466 -1.36 -11.20 -15.05
C LEU A 466 -2.70 -10.58 -14.65
N GLY A 467 -3.47 -10.15 -15.64
CA GLY A 467 -4.71 -9.43 -15.41
C GLY A 467 -5.87 -10.32 -14.97
N VAL A 468 -6.57 -9.92 -13.90
CA VAL A 468 -7.82 -10.55 -13.45
C VAL A 468 -8.92 -9.52 -13.39
N PHE A 469 -9.97 -9.68 -14.21
CA PHE A 469 -11.04 -8.70 -14.37
C PHE A 469 -12.42 -9.34 -14.16
N ASP A 470 -13.41 -8.55 -13.76
CA ASP A 470 -14.83 -8.89 -13.85
C ASP A 470 -15.17 -9.14 -15.32
N ALA A 471 -15.82 -10.27 -15.62
CA ALA A 471 -16.10 -10.68 -17.00
C ALA A 471 -16.99 -9.68 -17.76
N ARG A 472 -17.74 -8.83 -17.07
CA ARG A 472 -18.62 -7.79 -17.65
C ARG A 472 -17.87 -6.50 -17.99
N LEU A 473 -16.64 -6.35 -17.53
CA LEU A 473 -15.83 -5.15 -17.77
C LEU A 473 -15.24 -5.17 -19.18
N LYS A 474 -15.55 -4.13 -19.96
CA LYS A 474 -15.10 -3.94 -21.34
C LYS A 474 -14.13 -2.77 -21.46
N ASP A 475 -13.41 -2.75 -22.57
CA ASP A 475 -12.56 -1.64 -23.01
C ASP A 475 -11.47 -1.22 -22.01
N VAL A 476 -10.94 -2.19 -21.23
CA VAL A 476 -9.76 -2.01 -20.39
C VAL A 476 -8.53 -2.56 -21.12
N TRP A 477 -7.51 -1.72 -21.24
CA TRP A 477 -6.24 -2.12 -21.83
C TRP A 477 -5.46 -2.97 -20.84
N VAL A 478 -5.00 -4.14 -21.32
CA VAL A 478 -4.26 -5.11 -20.51
C VAL A 478 -2.80 -5.15 -20.92
N ASN A 479 -2.51 -4.74 -22.15
CA ASN A 479 -1.17 -4.57 -22.68
C ASN A 479 -1.04 -3.11 -23.10
N SER A 480 -0.56 -2.27 -22.18
CA SER A 480 -0.24 -0.88 -22.47
C SER A 480 1.27 -0.78 -22.66
N PRO A 481 1.75 -0.12 -23.75
CA PRO A 481 3.19 0.05 -23.98
C PRO A 481 3.86 0.99 -22.97
N THR A 482 3.05 1.69 -22.17
CA THR A 482 3.48 2.49 -21.01
C THR A 482 2.78 2.01 -19.75
N GLN A 483 3.23 2.48 -18.59
CA GLN A 483 2.73 2.17 -17.24
C GLN A 483 1.32 2.73 -16.95
N THR A 484 0.45 2.78 -17.95
CA THR A 484 -0.85 3.44 -17.93
C THR A 484 -1.98 2.44 -17.79
N LEU A 485 -2.91 2.70 -16.87
CA LEU A 485 -4.22 2.09 -16.87
C LEU A 485 -5.25 3.09 -17.42
N ASP A 486 -5.45 3.08 -18.75
CA ASP A 486 -6.43 3.96 -19.40
C ASP A 486 -7.86 3.47 -19.16
N LEU A 487 -8.61 4.19 -18.33
CA LEU A 487 -9.99 3.87 -17.96
C LEU A 487 -11.02 4.74 -18.68
N HIS A 488 -10.59 5.57 -19.65
CA HIS A 488 -11.45 6.54 -20.32
C HIS A 488 -12.68 5.90 -20.98
N THR A 489 -12.46 4.77 -21.66
CA THR A 489 -13.50 4.08 -22.44
C THR A 489 -14.12 2.88 -21.71
N ALA A 490 -13.57 2.52 -20.53
CA ALA A 490 -13.99 1.36 -19.76
C ALA A 490 -15.46 1.44 -19.33
N ALA A 491 -16.18 0.32 -19.37
CA ALA A 491 -17.58 0.24 -18.94
C ALA A 491 -18.01 -1.18 -18.58
N PHE A 492 -19.09 -1.29 -17.81
CA PHE A 492 -19.82 -2.54 -17.59
C PHE A 492 -21.00 -2.66 -18.57
N ASP A 493 -21.36 -3.88 -18.94
CA ASP A 493 -22.55 -4.16 -19.75
C ASP A 493 -23.82 -3.50 -19.14
N GLY A 494 -24.51 -2.66 -19.93
CA GLY A 494 -25.77 -2.00 -19.55
C GLY A 494 -25.66 -0.59 -18.95
N ALA A 495 -24.50 0.08 -19.02
CA ALA A 495 -24.27 1.40 -18.43
C ALA A 495 -24.82 2.61 -19.23
N ASP A 496 -25.49 2.39 -20.35
CA ASP A 496 -26.05 3.45 -21.19
C ASP A 496 -27.38 3.97 -20.61
N GLY A 497 -27.29 4.85 -19.61
CA GLY A 497 -28.43 5.66 -19.16
C GLY A 497 -28.60 5.72 -17.64
N ALA A 498 -28.10 6.79 -17.03
CA ALA A 498 -28.62 7.27 -15.76
C ALA A 498 -28.28 8.76 -15.56
N GLU A 499 -29.30 9.56 -15.23
CA GLU A 499 -29.24 11.00 -14.95
C GLU A 499 -28.54 11.34 -13.63
N ALA A 500 -28.12 12.59 -13.53
CA ALA A 500 -27.30 13.19 -12.50
C ALA A 500 -27.91 13.09 -11.08
N ILE A 501 -27.10 12.63 -10.12
CA ILE A 501 -27.31 12.90 -8.70
C ILE A 501 -26.19 13.86 -8.27
N THR A 502 -26.61 15.01 -7.78
CA THR A 502 -25.75 16.10 -7.34
C THR A 502 -24.90 15.69 -6.14
N SER A 503 -23.68 16.24 -6.09
CA SER A 503 -22.72 16.07 -5.02
C SER A 503 -23.31 16.50 -3.67
N GLY A 504 -23.65 15.50 -2.85
CA GLY A 504 -23.94 15.72 -1.43
C GLY A 504 -22.68 16.23 -0.74
N LYS A 505 -22.70 17.51 -0.34
CA LYS A 505 -21.74 18.05 0.62
C LYS A 505 -21.72 17.15 1.86
N ALA A 506 -20.52 16.78 2.30
CA ALA A 506 -20.29 16.08 3.55
C ALA A 506 -20.99 16.83 4.69
N GLY A 507 -22.03 16.21 5.25
CA GLY A 507 -22.69 16.68 6.46
C GLY A 507 -21.83 16.37 7.69
N PRO A 508 -21.91 17.16 8.78
CA PRO A 508 -21.05 17.02 9.94
C PRO A 508 -21.57 15.89 10.86
N ALA A 509 -21.59 14.65 10.37
CA ALA A 509 -22.03 13.50 11.17
C ALA A 509 -20.92 12.95 12.09
N GLY A 510 -19.65 13.21 11.76
CA GLY A 510 -18.50 12.80 12.59
C GLY A 510 -18.22 13.72 13.78
N ALA A 511 -18.58 15.01 13.69
CA ALA A 511 -18.24 16.03 14.68
C ALA A 511 -19.15 15.98 15.93
N ILE A 512 -20.40 15.56 15.78
CA ILE A 512 -21.37 15.57 16.89
C ILE A 512 -21.06 14.44 17.88
N VAL A 513 -20.64 13.26 17.41
CA VAL A 513 -20.28 12.14 18.28
C VAL A 513 -18.99 12.43 19.05
N THR A 514 -18.01 13.09 18.43
CA THR A 514 -16.75 13.48 19.09
C THR A 514 -16.96 14.60 20.11
N VAL A 515 -17.79 15.61 19.81
CA VAL A 515 -18.10 16.69 20.76
C VAL A 515 -18.95 16.19 21.92
N VAL A 516 -19.93 15.30 21.70
CA VAL A 516 -20.75 14.71 22.77
C VAL A 516 -19.92 13.78 23.66
N LEU A 517 -19.00 12.99 23.11
CA LEU A 517 -18.08 12.15 23.90
C LEU A 517 -17.05 12.98 24.66
N ALA A 518 -16.53 14.06 24.08
CA ALA A 518 -15.61 14.99 24.76
C ALA A 518 -16.31 15.73 25.90
N LEU A 519 -17.54 16.22 25.69
CA LEU A 519 -18.33 16.88 26.72
C LEU A 519 -18.76 15.89 27.82
N ALA A 520 -19.08 14.64 27.49
CA ALA A 520 -19.38 13.59 28.47
C ALA A 520 -18.13 13.18 29.28
N ALA A 521 -16.94 13.17 28.67
CA ALA A 521 -15.67 12.92 29.35
C ALA A 521 -15.30 14.08 30.30
N VAL A 522 -15.46 15.33 29.86
CA VAL A 522 -15.19 16.52 30.68
C VAL A 522 -16.22 16.64 31.82
N ALA A 523 -17.51 16.42 31.56
CA ALA A 523 -18.55 16.41 32.58
C ALA A 523 -18.38 15.25 33.56
N GLY A 524 -17.96 14.07 33.08
CA GLY A 524 -17.62 12.91 33.90
C GLY A 524 -16.42 13.19 34.81
N LEU A 525 -15.33 13.77 34.27
CA LEU A 525 -14.15 14.18 35.04
C LEU A 525 -14.47 15.29 36.06
N ALA A 526 -15.34 16.24 35.73
CA ALA A 526 -15.80 17.27 36.66
C ALA A 526 -16.68 16.69 37.79
N LEU A 527 -17.60 15.76 37.47
CA LEU A 527 -18.38 15.04 38.48
C LEU A 527 -17.49 14.16 39.38
N LEU A 528 -16.44 13.57 38.79
CA LEU A 528 -15.42 12.80 39.50
C LEU A 528 -14.53 13.71 40.38
N ALA A 529 -14.16 14.91 39.94
CA ALA A 529 -13.40 15.85 40.76
C ALA A 529 -14.19 16.30 42.00
N VAL A 530 -15.48 16.60 41.82
CA VAL A 530 -16.39 17.05 42.89
C VAL A 530 -16.71 15.92 43.88
N ARG A 531 -16.79 14.67 43.43
CA ARG A 531 -17.25 13.54 44.28
C ARG A 531 -16.11 12.77 44.96
N PHE A 532 -14.86 12.87 44.51
CA PHE A 532 -13.75 11.98 44.93
C PHE A 532 -12.55 12.67 45.58
N GLY A 533 -12.44 14.00 45.50
CA GLY A 533 -11.37 14.80 46.11
C GLY A 533 -10.13 14.93 45.20
N ALA A 534 -9.65 16.17 45.01
CA ALA A 534 -8.59 16.50 44.06
C ALA A 534 -7.25 15.76 44.31
N ALA A 535 -6.96 15.38 45.56
CA ALA A 535 -5.70 14.72 45.92
C ALA A 535 -5.56 13.29 45.34
N TYR A 536 -6.64 12.48 45.37
CA TYR A 536 -6.60 11.11 44.83
C TYR A 536 -6.49 11.09 43.30
N LEU A 537 -7.30 11.91 42.63
CA LEU A 537 -7.25 12.05 41.18
C LEU A 537 -5.92 12.66 40.73
N GLY A 538 -5.38 13.63 41.47
CA GLY A 538 -4.05 14.20 41.24
C GLY A 538 -2.94 13.15 41.36
N GLY A 539 -2.98 12.28 42.38
CA GLY A 539 -2.01 11.20 42.54
C GLY A 539 -2.02 10.20 41.37
N ARG A 540 -3.20 9.77 40.92
CA ARG A 540 -3.32 8.85 39.76
C ARG A 540 -2.95 9.52 38.44
N ALA A 541 -3.32 10.78 38.25
CA ALA A 541 -2.92 11.56 37.08
C ALA A 541 -1.40 11.75 37.04
N MET A 542 -0.75 11.97 38.18
CA MET A 542 0.71 12.06 38.27
C MET A 542 1.39 10.76 37.86
N VAL A 543 0.89 9.59 38.33
CA VAL A 543 1.41 8.28 37.90
C VAL A 543 1.26 8.10 36.40
N MET A 544 0.11 8.48 35.83
CA MET A 544 -0.10 8.45 34.37
C MET A 544 0.90 9.34 33.64
N VAL A 545 1.08 10.60 34.06
CA VAL A 545 2.03 11.54 33.44
C VAL A 545 3.46 11.02 33.52
N LEU A 546 3.89 10.53 34.68
CA LEU A 546 5.24 9.96 34.87
C LEU A 546 5.46 8.73 33.98
N THR A 547 4.44 7.87 33.85
CA THR A 547 4.50 6.69 32.97
C THR A 547 4.62 7.10 31.50
N LEU A 548 3.85 8.09 31.07
CA LEU A 548 3.92 8.62 29.70
C LEU A 548 5.26 9.28 29.41
N LEU A 549 5.83 10.03 30.36
CA LEU A 549 7.15 10.64 30.25
C LEU A 549 8.27 9.58 30.17
N ALA A 550 8.19 8.53 30.99
CA ALA A 550 9.14 7.42 30.91
C ALA A 550 9.05 6.72 29.54
N ALA A 551 7.82 6.45 29.08
CA ALA A 551 7.61 5.83 27.78
C ALA A 551 8.06 6.71 26.61
N SER A 552 7.82 8.03 26.66
CA SER A 552 8.27 8.96 25.60
C SER A 552 9.78 9.00 25.48
N VAL A 553 10.52 8.94 26.59
CA VAL A 553 12.00 8.83 26.57
C VAL A 553 12.43 7.53 25.90
N VAL A 554 11.81 6.39 26.25
CA VAL A 554 12.15 5.09 25.67
C VAL A 554 11.86 5.06 24.18
N VAL A 555 10.67 5.50 23.74
CA VAL A 555 10.29 5.55 22.33
C VAL A 555 11.25 6.45 21.56
N PHE A 556 11.54 7.65 22.07
CA PHE A 556 12.50 8.57 21.43
C PHE A 556 13.90 7.95 21.33
N ALA A 557 14.40 7.32 22.40
CA ALA A 557 15.73 6.70 22.41
C ALA A 557 15.84 5.56 21.39
N ILE A 558 14.82 4.70 21.28
CA ILE A 558 14.81 3.60 20.30
C ILE A 558 14.91 4.15 18.87
N ILE A 559 14.12 5.17 18.54
CA ILE A 559 14.09 5.76 17.19
C ILE A 559 15.44 6.40 16.82
N GLN A 560 16.15 7.00 17.78
CA GLN A 560 17.48 7.60 17.56
C GLN A 560 18.58 6.57 17.24
N VAL A 561 18.41 5.32 17.68
CA VAL A 561 19.39 4.24 17.46
C VAL A 561 19.13 3.53 16.13
N VAL A 562 17.98 3.76 15.49
CA VAL A 562 17.66 3.12 14.20
C VAL A 562 18.62 3.64 13.11
N PRO A 563 19.33 2.75 12.39
CA PRO A 563 20.31 3.17 11.39
C PRO A 563 19.65 3.72 10.11
N GLY A 564 20.08 4.92 9.70
CA GLY A 564 19.71 5.61 8.45
C GLY A 564 19.35 7.08 8.67
N ASP A 565 19.74 7.98 7.76
CA ASP A 565 19.35 9.40 7.80
C ASP A 565 18.01 9.60 7.05
N PRO A 566 16.93 10.01 7.74
CA PRO A 566 15.63 10.23 7.11
C PRO A 566 15.66 11.27 5.98
N ALA A 567 16.47 12.33 6.11
CA ALA A 567 16.52 13.40 5.11
C ALA A 567 17.25 12.96 3.84
N ALA A 568 18.36 12.23 4.00
CA ALA A 568 19.08 11.62 2.88
C ALA A 568 18.22 10.55 2.17
N TYR A 569 17.37 9.85 2.93
CA TYR A 569 16.41 8.90 2.38
C TYR A 569 15.31 9.58 1.55
N MET A 570 14.78 10.72 2.02
CA MET A 570 13.69 11.45 1.34
C MET A 570 14.11 12.09 0.02
N LEU A 571 15.29 12.72 -0.03
CA LEU A 571 15.73 13.44 -1.24
C LEU A 571 16.40 12.52 -2.27
N GLY A 572 16.66 11.26 -1.91
CA GLY A 572 17.43 10.33 -2.71
C GLY A 572 18.92 10.67 -2.74
N LEU A 573 19.72 9.73 -3.21
CA LEU A 573 21.19 9.81 -3.12
C LEU A 573 21.84 10.82 -4.07
N ASN A 574 21.11 11.37 -5.03
CA ASN A 574 21.59 12.44 -5.92
C ASN A 574 21.30 13.85 -5.35
N ALA A 575 20.70 13.93 -4.17
CA ALA A 575 20.46 15.20 -3.50
C ALA A 575 21.79 15.87 -3.14
N SER A 576 21.91 17.16 -3.43
CA SER A 576 23.08 17.90 -3.00
C SER A 576 23.22 17.79 -1.47
N PRO A 577 24.46 17.67 -0.93
CA PRO A 577 24.68 17.64 0.52
C PRO A 577 24.03 18.84 1.24
N GLU A 578 23.93 19.97 0.54
CA GLU A 578 23.23 21.17 0.98
C GLU A 578 21.71 20.98 1.06
N ALA A 579 21.08 20.31 0.08
CA ALA A 579 19.65 19.98 0.14
C ALA A 579 19.36 19.01 1.29
N VAL A 580 20.23 18.02 1.51
CA VAL A 580 20.12 17.10 2.65
C VAL A 580 20.25 17.84 3.98
N ALA A 581 21.26 18.71 4.13
CA ALA A 581 21.42 19.52 5.33
C ALA A 581 20.21 20.45 5.58
N ASN A 582 19.71 21.10 4.54
CA ASN A 582 18.52 21.93 4.61
C ASN A 582 17.28 21.14 5.03
N LEU A 583 17.09 19.93 4.48
CA LEU A 583 15.97 19.09 4.87
C LEU A 583 16.13 18.55 6.30
N ARG A 584 17.34 18.17 6.73
CA ARG A 584 17.62 17.79 8.14
C ARG A 584 17.27 18.91 9.10
N GLN A 585 17.60 20.15 8.73
CA GLN A 585 17.24 21.33 9.49
C GLN A 585 15.71 21.55 9.52
N GLN A 586 15.03 21.42 8.37
CA GLN A 586 13.56 21.52 8.29
C GLN A 586 12.84 20.44 9.10
N MET A 587 13.39 19.22 9.14
CA MET A 587 12.85 18.09 9.89
C MET A 587 13.21 18.14 11.39
N GLY A 588 13.97 19.14 11.84
CA GLY A 588 14.41 19.25 13.24
C GLY A 588 15.34 18.11 13.68
N LEU A 589 16.07 17.50 12.73
CA LEU A 589 16.99 16.39 12.99
C LEU A 589 18.36 16.88 13.48
N GLU A 590 18.63 18.18 13.41
CA GLU A 590 19.88 18.80 13.85
C GLU A 590 19.86 19.18 15.34
N GLY A 591 21.05 19.16 15.96
CA GLY A 591 21.25 19.60 17.35
C GLY A 591 21.22 18.50 18.43
N PRO A 592 21.44 18.87 19.71
CA PRO A 592 21.50 17.94 20.82
C PRO A 592 20.22 17.12 21.00
N ALA A 593 20.37 15.82 21.33
CA ALA A 593 19.25 14.91 21.52
C ALA A 593 18.19 15.43 22.52
N ALA A 594 18.62 16.11 23.58
CA ALA A 594 17.73 16.71 24.57
C ALA A 594 16.83 17.81 23.99
N GLN A 595 17.36 18.66 23.10
CA GLN A 595 16.57 19.73 22.45
C GLN A 595 15.54 19.13 21.50
N ARG A 596 15.94 18.13 20.70
CA ARG A 596 15.03 17.42 19.79
C ARG A 596 13.93 16.68 20.54
N TYR A 597 14.26 16.06 21.67
CA TYR A 597 13.29 15.41 22.55
C TYR A 597 12.27 16.41 23.09
N LEU A 598 12.72 17.55 23.62
CA LEU A 598 11.83 18.59 24.15
C LEU A 598 10.95 19.20 23.06
N ALA A 599 11.50 19.49 21.88
CA ALA A 599 10.75 20.01 20.75
C ALA A 599 9.66 19.02 20.29
N TRP A 600 10.01 17.74 20.18
CA TRP A 600 9.05 16.69 19.83
C TRP A 600 7.96 16.52 20.90
N LEU A 601 8.33 16.49 22.18
CA LEU A 601 7.38 16.36 23.29
C LEU A 601 6.42 17.56 23.35
N LEU A 602 6.95 18.78 23.22
CA LEU A 602 6.14 20.00 23.20
C LEU A 602 5.25 20.06 21.95
N GLY A 603 5.73 19.66 20.78
CA GLY A 603 4.93 19.55 19.56
C GLY A 603 3.73 18.62 19.75
N MET A 604 3.97 17.44 20.33
CA MET A 604 2.93 16.46 20.63
C MET A 604 1.85 17.03 21.56
N LEU A 605 2.24 17.80 22.58
CA LEU A 605 1.30 18.46 23.49
C LEU A 605 0.42 19.52 22.78
N HIS A 606 0.88 20.08 21.66
CA HIS A 606 0.12 21.00 20.81
C HIS A 606 -0.61 20.30 19.65
N GLY A 607 -0.56 18.97 19.57
CA GLY A 607 -1.19 18.19 18.49
C GLY A 607 -0.35 18.07 17.22
N ASP A 608 0.89 18.54 17.23
CA ASP A 608 1.85 18.35 16.14
C ASP A 608 2.64 17.05 16.36
N LEU A 609 2.28 16.02 15.60
CA LEU A 609 2.98 14.72 15.58
C LEU A 609 4.06 14.66 14.49
N GLY A 610 4.34 15.79 13.83
CA GLY A 610 5.20 15.87 12.66
C GLY A 610 4.48 15.51 11.35
N VAL A 611 5.26 15.49 10.27
CA VAL A 611 4.80 15.18 8.92
C VAL A 611 5.38 13.83 8.50
N SER A 612 4.52 12.93 8.03
CA SER A 612 4.95 11.67 7.42
C SER A 612 5.70 11.99 6.14
N TYR A 613 6.89 11.42 6.00
CA TYR A 613 7.65 11.59 4.76
C TYR A 613 7.23 10.61 3.67
N THR A 614 6.65 9.47 4.04
CA THR A 614 6.16 8.51 3.04
C THR A 614 4.86 9.00 2.43
N TYR A 615 3.96 9.51 3.28
CA TYR A 615 2.65 9.99 2.86
C TYR A 615 2.60 11.48 2.58
N GLN A 616 3.66 12.25 2.87
CA GLN A 616 3.71 13.70 2.67
C GLN A 616 2.51 14.43 3.31
N THR A 617 2.03 13.92 4.45
CA THR A 617 0.85 14.43 5.17
C THR A 617 1.10 14.48 6.66
N PRO A 618 0.47 15.39 7.43
CA PRO A 618 0.59 15.43 8.87
C PRO A 618 0.24 14.08 9.53
N VAL A 619 1.08 13.61 10.45
CA VAL A 619 0.86 12.34 11.15
C VAL A 619 -0.42 12.37 11.98
N SER A 620 -0.80 13.53 12.50
CA SER A 620 -2.07 13.73 13.22
C SER A 620 -3.30 13.43 12.35
N ALA A 621 -3.26 13.82 11.07
CA ALA A 621 -4.34 13.53 10.11
C ALA A 621 -4.44 12.02 9.81
N LEU A 622 -3.30 11.37 9.58
CA LEU A 622 -3.23 9.91 9.40
C LEU A 622 -3.80 9.19 10.62
N VAL A 623 -3.32 9.55 11.82
CA VAL A 623 -3.78 8.97 13.08
C VAL A 623 -5.29 9.15 13.28
N ALA A 624 -5.83 10.35 13.04
CA ALA A 624 -7.25 10.63 13.22
C ALA A 624 -8.13 9.75 12.33
N GLU A 625 -7.74 9.57 11.06
CA GLU A 625 -8.46 8.70 10.12
C GLU A 625 -8.46 7.24 10.59
N ARG A 626 -7.33 6.75 11.10
CA ARG A 626 -7.16 5.36 11.56
C ARG A 626 -7.83 5.07 12.91
N ILE A 627 -7.85 6.03 13.83
CA ILE A 627 -8.62 5.92 15.09
C ILE A 627 -10.09 5.64 14.79
N GLY A 628 -10.63 6.25 13.72
CA GLY A 628 -12.00 6.03 13.25
C GLY A 628 -12.33 4.58 12.90
N VAL A 629 -11.33 3.70 12.78
CA VAL A 629 -11.52 2.26 12.54
C VAL A 629 -11.13 1.44 13.76
N SER A 630 -9.92 1.64 14.30
CA SER A 630 -9.38 0.83 15.40
C SER A 630 -10.16 0.97 16.72
N LEU A 631 -10.60 2.18 17.07
CA LEU A 631 -11.32 2.41 18.32
C LEU A 631 -12.73 1.77 18.29
N PRO A 632 -13.57 2.02 17.26
CA PRO A 632 -14.85 1.32 17.14
C PRO A 632 -14.72 -0.19 17.09
N LEU A 633 -13.70 -0.71 16.38
CA LEU A 633 -13.41 -2.14 16.35
C LEU A 633 -13.12 -2.70 17.75
N ALA A 634 -12.22 -2.07 18.51
CA ALA A 634 -11.87 -2.50 19.86
C ALA A 634 -13.09 -2.44 20.81
N LEU A 635 -13.91 -1.38 20.71
CA LEU A 635 -15.11 -1.23 21.53
C LEU A 635 -16.18 -2.28 21.18
N LEU A 636 -16.40 -2.56 19.89
CA LEU A 636 -17.31 -3.62 19.44
C LEU A 636 -16.84 -5.00 19.92
N ALA A 637 -15.55 -5.29 19.79
CA ALA A 637 -14.97 -6.53 20.27
C ALA A 637 -15.13 -6.67 21.79
N LEU A 638 -14.84 -5.62 22.57
CA LEU A 638 -15.01 -5.62 24.02
C LEU A 638 -16.47 -5.83 24.43
N ALA A 639 -17.40 -5.10 23.80
CA ALA A 639 -18.84 -5.21 24.06
C ALA A 639 -19.35 -6.63 23.76
N LEU A 640 -18.95 -7.21 22.63
CA LEU A 640 -19.29 -8.57 22.24
C LEU A 640 -18.70 -9.60 23.22
N SER A 641 -17.46 -9.39 23.66
CA SER A 641 -16.77 -10.25 24.63
C SER A 641 -17.52 -10.30 25.97
N VAL A 642 -18.00 -9.17 26.45
CA VAL A 642 -18.80 -9.08 27.68
C VAL A 642 -20.18 -9.71 27.48
N ALA A 643 -20.85 -9.36 26.38
CA ALA A 643 -22.20 -9.83 26.08
C ALA A 643 -22.28 -11.35 25.94
N VAL A 644 -21.19 -11.99 25.50
CA VAL A 644 -21.10 -13.45 25.38
C VAL A 644 -20.49 -14.08 26.63
N GLY A 645 -19.35 -13.57 27.09
CA GLY A 645 -18.58 -14.19 28.16
C GLY A 645 -19.27 -14.15 29.52
N ALA A 646 -19.82 -13.00 29.93
CA ALA A 646 -20.40 -12.86 31.26
C ALA A 646 -21.64 -13.76 31.46
N PRO A 647 -22.60 -13.86 30.51
CA PRO A 647 -23.71 -14.81 30.63
C PRO A 647 -23.27 -16.28 30.64
N ILE A 648 -22.28 -16.66 29.83
CA ILE A 648 -21.73 -18.02 29.80
C ILE A 648 -21.09 -18.36 31.15
N GLY A 649 -20.30 -17.45 31.72
CA GLY A 649 -19.69 -17.62 33.04
C GLY A 649 -20.72 -17.72 34.16
N ALA A 650 -21.77 -16.90 34.11
CA ALA A 650 -22.87 -16.94 35.07
C ALA A 650 -23.66 -18.26 34.99
N LEU A 651 -23.92 -18.75 33.78
CA LEU A 651 -24.58 -20.04 33.57
C LEU A 651 -23.73 -21.21 34.11
N ALA A 652 -22.42 -21.18 33.87
CA ALA A 652 -21.50 -22.20 34.37
C ALA A 652 -21.41 -22.18 35.91
N ALA A 653 -21.35 -21.00 36.53
CA ALA A 653 -21.37 -20.86 37.98
C ALA A 653 -22.68 -21.37 38.61
N ALA A 654 -23.83 -21.05 37.99
CA ALA A 654 -25.13 -21.50 38.49
C ALA A 654 -25.31 -23.04 38.42
N ARG A 655 -24.55 -23.70 37.55
CA ARG A 655 -24.58 -25.17 37.34
C ARG A 655 -23.27 -25.83 37.74
N ARG A 656 -22.52 -25.23 38.67
CA ARG A 656 -21.21 -25.73 39.13
C ARG A 656 -21.24 -27.23 39.40
N GLY A 657 -20.29 -27.96 38.84
CA GLY A 657 -20.13 -29.41 39.05
C GLY A 657 -21.09 -30.29 38.24
N ARG A 658 -21.96 -29.73 37.39
CA ARG A 658 -22.76 -30.50 36.42
C ARG A 658 -22.02 -30.62 35.09
N ALA A 659 -22.41 -31.60 34.27
CA ALA A 659 -21.87 -31.80 32.92
C ALA A 659 -21.89 -30.52 32.05
N THR A 660 -22.88 -29.64 32.22
CA THR A 660 -22.94 -28.36 31.50
C THR A 660 -21.82 -27.40 31.86
N ASP A 661 -21.39 -27.39 33.12
CA ASP A 661 -20.26 -26.58 33.57
C ASP A 661 -18.95 -27.11 32.95
N THR A 662 -18.71 -28.42 33.04
CA THR A 662 -17.56 -29.08 32.42
C THR A 662 -17.50 -28.87 30.91
N MET A 663 -18.62 -29.03 30.21
CA MET A 663 -18.70 -28.84 28.76
C MET A 663 -18.45 -27.38 28.35
N VAL A 664 -19.06 -26.42 29.05
CA VAL A 664 -18.86 -24.99 28.76
C VAL A 664 -17.42 -24.58 29.04
N MET A 665 -16.82 -25.03 30.14
CA MET A 665 -15.41 -24.73 30.46
C MET A 665 -14.43 -25.44 29.52
N GLY A 666 -14.75 -26.65 29.05
CA GLY A 666 -14.00 -27.31 27.98
C GLY A 666 -14.03 -26.49 26.68
N LEU A 667 -15.20 -26.01 26.29
CA LEU A 667 -15.35 -25.18 25.08
C LEU A 667 -14.62 -23.83 25.21
N THR A 668 -14.66 -23.17 26.37
CA THR A 668 -13.88 -21.94 26.57
C THR A 668 -12.38 -22.20 26.56
N GLN A 669 -11.91 -23.36 27.02
CA GLN A 669 -10.49 -23.73 26.90
C GLN A 669 -10.06 -23.89 25.45
N VAL A 670 -10.88 -24.50 24.60
CA VAL A 670 -10.64 -24.58 23.15
C VAL A 670 -10.61 -23.18 22.53
N GLY A 671 -11.55 -22.30 22.91
CA GLY A 671 -11.59 -20.92 22.42
C GLY A 671 -10.33 -20.09 22.75
N VAL A 672 -9.67 -20.36 23.89
CA VAL A 672 -8.38 -19.74 24.24
C VAL A 672 -7.20 -20.36 23.51
N ALA A 673 -7.28 -21.64 23.16
CA ALA A 673 -6.19 -22.37 22.49
C ALA A 673 -6.04 -21.99 21.01
N ILE A 674 -7.10 -21.47 20.39
CA ILE A 674 -7.11 -21.10 18.98
C ILE A 674 -6.44 -19.73 18.78
N PRO A 675 -5.41 -19.61 17.92
CA PRO A 675 -4.83 -18.31 17.58
C PRO A 675 -5.84 -17.39 16.88
N ASN A 676 -5.92 -16.13 17.30
CA ASN A 676 -6.91 -15.16 16.80
C ASN A 676 -6.85 -14.99 15.28
N PHE A 677 -5.64 -14.92 14.71
CA PHE A 677 -5.45 -14.76 13.27
C PHE A 677 -5.95 -15.96 12.48
N TRP A 678 -5.75 -17.18 13.00
CA TRP A 678 -6.23 -18.40 12.34
C TRP A 678 -7.75 -18.45 12.37
N PHE A 679 -8.36 -18.09 13.51
CA PHE A 679 -9.81 -17.98 13.61
C PHE A 679 -10.37 -16.92 12.65
N ALA A 680 -9.71 -15.77 12.53
CA ALA A 680 -10.07 -14.75 11.55
C ALA A 680 -10.05 -15.28 10.11
N VAL A 681 -9.01 -16.01 9.71
CA VAL A 681 -8.92 -16.64 8.38
C VAL A 681 -10.06 -17.65 8.16
N LEU A 682 -10.40 -18.47 9.16
CA LEU A 682 -11.56 -19.37 9.08
C LEU A 682 -12.86 -18.60 8.87
N LEU A 683 -13.06 -17.49 9.59
CA LEU A 683 -14.24 -16.65 9.43
C LEU A 683 -14.33 -16.08 8.01
N VAL A 684 -13.22 -15.60 7.44
CA VAL A 684 -13.18 -15.13 6.05
C VAL A 684 -13.54 -16.26 5.07
N MET A 685 -12.96 -17.46 5.23
CA MET A 685 -13.27 -18.58 4.34
C MET A 685 -14.74 -18.99 4.38
N VAL A 686 -15.35 -19.04 5.57
CA VAL A 686 -16.75 -19.47 5.72
C VAL A 686 -17.71 -18.36 5.32
N PHE A 687 -17.57 -17.17 5.91
CA PHE A 687 -18.59 -16.11 5.79
C PHE A 687 -18.37 -15.19 4.60
N SER A 688 -17.13 -14.95 4.18
CA SER A 688 -16.82 -14.08 3.05
C SER A 688 -16.72 -14.86 1.75
N ILE A 689 -15.94 -15.95 1.72
CA ILE A 689 -15.71 -16.73 0.48
C ILE A 689 -16.84 -17.74 0.24
N GLY A 690 -17.19 -18.56 1.25
CA GLY A 690 -18.19 -19.61 1.13
C GLY A 690 -19.63 -19.09 1.07
N LEU A 691 -20.05 -18.34 2.09
CA LEU A 691 -21.42 -17.84 2.23
C LEU A 691 -21.67 -16.47 1.58
N ARG A 692 -20.60 -15.68 1.33
CA ARG A 692 -20.67 -14.33 0.73
C ARG A 692 -21.59 -13.35 1.50
N TRP A 693 -21.64 -13.46 2.83
CA TRP A 693 -22.47 -12.60 3.69
C TRP A 693 -21.86 -11.22 3.94
N VAL A 694 -20.53 -11.14 3.94
CA VAL A 694 -19.72 -9.98 4.32
C VAL A 694 -18.46 -9.94 3.46
N SER A 695 -17.82 -8.77 3.31
CA SER A 695 -16.57 -8.65 2.55
C SER A 695 -15.43 -9.44 3.23
N ALA A 696 -14.41 -9.81 2.46
CA ALA A 696 -13.21 -10.45 3.03
C ALA A 696 -12.35 -9.45 3.82
N GLY A 697 -12.47 -8.16 3.52
CA GLY A 697 -11.77 -7.11 4.24
C GLY A 697 -12.17 -5.72 3.81
N GLY A 698 -11.31 -4.75 4.17
CA GLY A 698 -11.47 -3.34 3.86
C GLY A 698 -12.50 -2.64 4.75
N PHE A 699 -12.44 -1.31 4.75
CA PHE A 699 -13.43 -0.48 5.42
C PHE A 699 -14.02 0.53 4.43
N PRO A 700 -15.34 0.52 4.18
CA PRO A 700 -15.96 1.41 3.19
C PRO A 700 -15.90 2.89 3.61
N GLY A 701 -15.65 3.17 4.89
CA GLY A 701 -15.76 4.51 5.47
C GLY A 701 -17.11 4.71 6.14
N TRP A 702 -17.19 5.66 7.06
CA TRP A 702 -18.44 6.01 7.74
C TRP A 702 -19.42 6.74 6.80
N ASP A 703 -18.90 7.40 5.77
CA ASP A 703 -19.69 8.12 4.76
C ASP A 703 -20.54 7.19 3.88
N ALA A 704 -20.15 5.91 3.77
CA ALA A 704 -20.94 4.88 3.10
C ALA A 704 -22.19 4.47 3.91
N GLY A 705 -22.32 4.96 5.14
CA GLY A 705 -23.43 4.68 6.06
C GLY A 705 -23.07 3.72 7.19
N LEU A 706 -23.86 3.76 8.26
CA LEU A 706 -23.62 3.00 9.49
C LEU A 706 -23.68 1.48 9.29
N ILE A 707 -24.65 1.00 8.49
CA ILE A 707 -24.84 -0.44 8.28
C ILE A 707 -23.66 -1.05 7.49
N PRO A 708 -23.22 -0.49 6.35
CA PRO A 708 -22.02 -0.98 5.66
C PRO A 708 -20.76 -0.95 6.54
N ALA A 709 -20.56 0.10 7.33
CA ALA A 709 -19.43 0.21 8.24
C ALA A 709 -19.46 -0.90 9.32
N LEU A 710 -20.60 -1.13 9.97
CA LEU A 710 -20.74 -2.20 10.98
C LEU A 710 -20.59 -3.60 10.38
N LYS A 711 -21.11 -3.81 9.15
CA LYS A 711 -20.90 -5.08 8.44
C LYS A 711 -19.42 -5.36 8.17
N ALA A 712 -18.65 -4.35 7.77
CA ALA A 712 -17.21 -4.47 7.55
C ALA A 712 -16.43 -4.78 8.85
N LEU A 713 -16.91 -4.30 10.00
CA LEU A 713 -16.27 -4.53 11.30
C LEU A 713 -16.75 -5.81 12.02
N ALA A 714 -17.80 -6.49 11.53
CA ALA A 714 -18.44 -7.60 12.22
C ALA A 714 -17.52 -8.82 12.42
N LEU A 715 -16.95 -9.38 11.35
CA LEU A 715 -16.02 -10.51 11.47
C LEU A 715 -14.74 -10.17 12.23
N PRO A 716 -14.08 -9.02 11.98
CA PRO A 716 -12.95 -8.57 12.79
C PRO A 716 -13.28 -8.50 14.29
N ALA A 717 -14.44 -7.94 14.65
CA ALA A 717 -14.87 -7.82 16.03
C ALA A 717 -15.15 -9.19 16.66
N ILE A 718 -15.77 -10.13 15.93
CA ILE A 718 -15.99 -11.51 16.38
C ILE A 718 -14.66 -12.23 16.61
N ALA A 719 -13.71 -12.09 15.68
CA ALA A 719 -12.40 -12.71 15.78
C ALA A 719 -11.63 -12.21 17.02
N LEU A 720 -11.69 -10.92 17.30
CA LEU A 720 -11.11 -10.32 18.51
C LEU A 720 -11.88 -10.70 19.78
N ALA A 721 -13.20 -10.84 19.71
CA ALA A 721 -14.03 -11.05 20.88
C ALA A 721 -14.02 -12.49 21.41
N ALA A 722 -13.91 -13.50 20.54
CA ALA A 722 -14.08 -14.89 20.95
C ALA A 722 -13.11 -15.37 22.07
N PRO A 723 -11.79 -15.11 22.00
CA PRO A 723 -10.85 -15.47 23.07
C PRO A 723 -11.13 -14.67 24.35
N GLN A 724 -11.49 -13.38 24.22
CA GLN A 724 -11.75 -12.53 25.37
C GLN A 724 -13.06 -12.89 26.07
N ALA A 725 -14.07 -13.32 25.32
CA ALA A 725 -15.30 -13.88 25.87
C ALA A 725 -15.01 -15.13 26.71
N ALA A 726 -14.08 -15.99 26.27
CA ALA A 726 -13.69 -17.18 27.02
C ALA A 726 -12.98 -16.85 28.34
N ILE A 727 -12.11 -15.83 28.36
CA ILE A 727 -11.45 -15.33 29.57
C ILE A 727 -12.48 -14.71 30.53
N ILE A 728 -13.35 -13.82 30.01
CA ILE A 728 -14.45 -13.21 30.76
C ILE A 728 -15.34 -14.29 31.37
N ALA A 729 -15.74 -15.31 30.61
CA ALA A 729 -16.55 -16.41 31.11
C ALA A 729 -15.89 -17.16 32.27
N ARG A 730 -14.59 -17.45 32.17
CA ARG A 730 -13.84 -18.14 33.24
C ARG A 730 -13.78 -17.31 34.51
N VAL A 731 -13.53 -16.02 34.38
CA VAL A 731 -13.37 -15.12 35.53
C VAL A 731 -14.73 -14.80 36.15
N THR A 732 -15.75 -14.51 35.34
CA THR A 732 -17.13 -14.36 35.83
C THR A 732 -17.56 -15.61 36.58
N ARG A 733 -17.25 -16.81 36.07
CA ARG A 733 -17.55 -18.06 36.75
C ARG A 733 -16.83 -18.16 38.10
N SER A 734 -15.52 -17.91 38.15
CA SER A 734 -14.74 -18.00 39.40
C SER A 734 -15.25 -17.00 40.43
N ALA A 735 -15.38 -15.73 40.04
CA ALA A 735 -15.86 -14.67 40.92
C ALA A 735 -17.27 -14.95 41.45
N LEU A 736 -18.18 -15.44 40.60
CA LEU A 736 -19.54 -15.81 41.04
C LEU A 736 -19.54 -17.00 41.99
N ILE A 737 -18.67 -17.99 41.79
CA ILE A 737 -18.58 -19.14 42.70
C ILE A 737 -18.15 -18.69 44.10
N ASP A 738 -17.14 -17.83 44.18
CA ASP A 738 -16.67 -17.29 45.46
C ASP A 738 -17.75 -16.42 46.12
N THR A 739 -18.38 -15.56 45.31
CA THR A 739 -19.49 -14.68 45.76
C THR A 739 -20.69 -15.49 46.27
N LEU A 740 -21.04 -16.61 45.63
CA LEU A 740 -22.13 -17.48 46.04
C LEU A 740 -21.86 -18.20 47.37
N ALA A 741 -20.60 -18.30 47.79
CA ALA A 741 -20.21 -18.89 49.07
C ALA A 741 -20.37 -17.93 50.27
N GLU A 742 -20.57 -16.63 50.02
CA GLU A 742 -20.66 -15.59 51.04
C GLU A 742 -21.95 -15.63 51.88
N ASP A 743 -21.87 -15.19 53.13
CA ASP A 743 -22.98 -15.26 54.11
C ASP A 743 -24.18 -14.38 53.73
N TYR A 744 -23.95 -13.25 53.06
CA TYR A 744 -25.05 -12.40 52.60
C TYR A 744 -25.90 -13.08 51.51
N MET A 745 -25.34 -14.03 50.76
CA MET A 745 -26.08 -14.81 49.77
C MET A 745 -27.00 -15.84 50.44
N ARG A 746 -26.55 -16.46 51.54
CA ARG A 746 -27.40 -17.31 52.38
C ARG A 746 -28.54 -16.51 52.99
N THR A 747 -28.25 -15.28 53.45
CA THR A 747 -29.25 -14.36 54.01
C THR A 747 -30.29 -13.94 52.96
N ALA A 748 -29.87 -13.65 51.73
CA ALA A 748 -30.79 -13.33 50.64
C ALA A 748 -31.77 -14.49 50.36
N ARG A 749 -31.27 -15.73 50.36
CA ARG A 749 -32.13 -16.92 50.22
C ARG A 749 -33.05 -17.14 51.42
N ALA A 750 -32.57 -16.90 52.64
CA ALA A 750 -33.38 -17.02 53.86
C ALA A 750 -34.54 -15.99 53.88
N LYS A 751 -34.38 -14.84 53.22
CA LYS A 751 -35.44 -13.84 53.00
C LYS A 751 -36.44 -14.20 51.89
N GLY A 752 -36.36 -15.40 51.30
CA GLY A 752 -37.32 -15.92 50.33
C GLY A 752 -36.94 -15.77 48.85
N LEU A 753 -35.75 -15.25 48.53
CA LEU A 753 -35.29 -15.21 47.14
C LEU A 753 -34.90 -16.63 46.65
N THR A 754 -35.36 -17.00 45.46
CA THR A 754 -34.92 -18.23 44.78
C THR A 754 -33.42 -18.18 44.46
N ALA A 755 -32.77 -19.32 44.26
CA ALA A 755 -31.34 -19.39 43.92
C ALA A 755 -30.98 -18.54 42.67
N SER A 756 -31.87 -18.51 41.67
CA SER A 756 -31.70 -17.67 40.48
C SER A 756 -31.88 -16.18 40.79
N GLN A 757 -32.88 -15.81 41.60
CA GLN A 757 -33.07 -14.41 41.97
C GLN A 757 -31.92 -13.90 42.85
N ALA A 758 -31.43 -14.70 43.79
CA ALA A 758 -30.25 -14.37 44.58
C ALA A 758 -29.02 -14.18 43.69
N LEU A 759 -28.78 -15.11 42.74
CA LEU A 759 -27.68 -15.02 41.78
C LEU A 759 -27.72 -13.73 40.96
N TRP A 760 -28.84 -13.42 40.29
CA TRP A 760 -28.90 -12.26 39.39
C TRP A 760 -29.00 -10.92 40.13
N ARG A 761 -29.68 -10.88 41.29
CA ARG A 761 -29.92 -9.63 42.02
C ARG A 761 -28.81 -9.27 43.01
N HIS A 762 -28.16 -10.26 43.61
CA HIS A 762 -27.16 -10.06 44.67
C HIS A 762 -25.80 -10.69 44.33
N GLY A 763 -25.75 -11.81 43.62
CA GLY A 763 -24.48 -12.45 43.24
C GLY A 763 -23.75 -11.70 42.14
N LEU A 764 -24.39 -11.55 40.96
CA LEU A 764 -23.76 -10.97 39.78
C LEU A 764 -23.24 -9.54 40.02
N PRO A 765 -24.01 -8.60 40.60
CA PRO A 765 -23.50 -7.24 40.83
C PRO A 765 -22.24 -7.19 41.70
N ASN A 766 -22.12 -8.07 42.69
CA ASN A 766 -20.94 -8.13 43.56
C ASN A 766 -19.77 -8.88 42.91
N ALA A 767 -20.04 -9.85 42.03
CA ALA A 767 -19.04 -10.53 41.21
C ALA A 767 -18.54 -9.69 40.02
N LEU A 768 -19.12 -8.52 39.76
CA LEU A 768 -18.63 -7.59 38.72
C LEU A 768 -17.33 -6.89 39.12
N ILE A 769 -16.96 -6.85 40.40
CA ILE A 769 -15.75 -6.14 40.85
C ILE A 769 -14.48 -6.75 40.23
N PRO A 770 -14.23 -8.08 40.32
CA PRO A 770 -13.10 -8.70 39.62
C PRO A 770 -13.25 -8.66 38.10
N LEU A 771 -14.48 -8.54 37.59
CA LEU A 771 -14.72 -8.44 36.14
C LEU A 771 -14.23 -7.09 35.59
N LEU A 772 -14.47 -5.99 36.31
CA LEU A 772 -14.01 -4.66 35.94
C LEU A 772 -12.48 -4.59 35.82
N THR A 773 -11.76 -5.30 36.70
CA THR A 773 -10.31 -5.49 36.61
C THR A 773 -9.89 -6.00 35.25
N ILE A 774 -10.52 -7.10 34.83
CA ILE A 774 -10.15 -7.78 33.61
C ILE A 774 -10.56 -6.96 32.40
N LEU A 775 -11.76 -6.35 32.40
CA LEU A 775 -12.18 -5.48 31.31
C LEU A 775 -11.19 -4.33 31.08
N GLY A 776 -10.61 -3.82 32.16
CA GLY A 776 -9.56 -2.82 32.11
C GLY A 776 -8.28 -3.27 31.41
N LEU A 777 -7.84 -4.50 31.69
CA LEU A 777 -6.67 -5.09 31.03
C LEU A 777 -6.97 -5.49 29.58
N GLN A 778 -8.23 -5.83 29.28
CA GLN A 778 -8.62 -6.39 27.99
C GLN A 778 -8.59 -5.37 26.85
N PHE A 779 -8.94 -4.12 27.09
CA PHE A 779 -8.94 -3.11 26.04
C PHE A 779 -7.53 -2.85 25.46
N PRO A 780 -6.46 -2.70 26.27
CA PRO A 780 -5.07 -2.72 25.79
C PRO A 780 -4.73 -3.95 24.93
N PHE A 781 -5.15 -5.15 25.35
CA PHE A 781 -4.93 -6.37 24.58
C PHE A 781 -5.68 -6.37 23.25
N LEU A 782 -6.87 -5.78 23.19
CA LEU A 782 -7.64 -5.63 21.95
C LEU A 782 -6.99 -4.64 20.99
N LEU A 783 -6.38 -3.55 21.49
CA LEU A 783 -5.62 -2.63 20.65
C LEU A 783 -4.36 -3.30 20.08
N ALA A 784 -3.61 -4.04 20.91
CA ALA A 784 -2.41 -4.75 20.47
C ALA A 784 -2.74 -5.93 19.53
N GLY A 785 -3.71 -6.77 19.89
CA GLY A 785 -4.18 -7.89 19.07
C GLY A 785 -4.91 -7.43 17.80
N GLY A 786 -5.49 -6.23 17.83
CA GLY A 786 -6.12 -5.57 16.70
C GLY A 786 -5.16 -5.37 15.53
N VAL A 787 -3.86 -5.18 15.77
CA VAL A 787 -2.86 -5.00 14.71
C VAL A 787 -2.86 -6.15 13.70
N ILE A 788 -2.86 -7.39 14.19
CA ILE A 788 -2.85 -8.57 13.32
C ILE A 788 -4.21 -8.72 12.62
N ILE A 789 -5.30 -8.48 13.35
CA ILE A 789 -6.66 -8.61 12.80
C ILE A 789 -6.93 -7.55 11.72
N GLU A 790 -6.49 -6.32 11.93
CA GLU A 790 -6.56 -5.25 10.93
C GLU A 790 -5.78 -5.64 9.67
N ASN A 791 -4.65 -6.32 9.81
CA ASN A 791 -3.90 -6.81 8.66
C ASN A 791 -4.63 -7.94 7.92
N VAL A 792 -5.17 -8.93 8.65
CA VAL A 792 -5.92 -10.06 8.06
C VAL A 792 -7.16 -9.60 7.30
N PHE A 793 -7.88 -8.61 7.84
CA PHE A 793 -9.09 -8.05 7.22
C PHE A 793 -8.81 -6.77 6.41
N PHE A 794 -7.55 -6.42 6.13
CA PHE A 794 -7.18 -5.23 5.36
C PHE A 794 -7.84 -3.93 5.82
N LEU A 795 -8.08 -3.79 7.13
CA LEU A 795 -8.68 -2.60 7.71
C LEU A 795 -7.65 -1.46 7.76
N PRO A 796 -8.01 -0.24 7.35
CA PRO A 796 -7.15 0.92 7.52
C PRO A 796 -7.23 1.41 8.97
N GLY A 797 -6.64 0.63 9.88
CA GLY A 797 -6.50 0.99 11.30
C GLY A 797 -5.07 1.41 11.68
N LEU A 798 -4.88 1.69 12.97
CA LEU A 798 -3.62 2.13 13.57
C LEU A 798 -2.57 1.03 13.57
N GLY A 799 -2.98 -0.22 13.78
CA GLY A 799 -2.08 -1.36 13.77
C GLY A 799 -1.50 -1.61 12.39
N ARG A 800 -2.36 -1.57 11.35
CA ARG A 800 -1.86 -1.64 9.97
C ARG A 800 -0.96 -0.45 9.62
N LEU A 801 -1.29 0.75 10.09
CA LEU A 801 -0.47 1.96 9.85
C LEU A 801 0.94 1.82 10.46
N VAL A 802 1.06 1.34 11.70
CA VAL A 802 2.39 1.20 12.33
C VAL A 802 3.23 0.14 11.62
N LEU A 803 2.62 -0.98 11.19
CA LEU A 803 3.32 -1.99 10.40
C LEU A 803 3.82 -1.43 9.06
N GLN A 804 2.95 -0.72 8.33
CA GLN A 804 3.30 -0.05 7.07
C GLN A 804 4.43 0.97 7.27
N ALA A 805 4.33 1.80 8.30
CA ALA A 805 5.35 2.80 8.62
C ALA A 805 6.69 2.16 8.98
N ILE A 806 6.71 1.05 9.74
CA ILE A 806 7.94 0.29 10.02
C ILE A 806 8.56 -0.22 8.71
N THR A 807 7.75 -0.80 7.82
CA THR A 807 8.23 -1.34 6.53
C THR A 807 8.75 -0.24 5.59
N GLN A 808 8.05 0.90 5.53
CA GLN A 808 8.43 2.07 4.72
C GLN A 808 9.50 2.96 5.41
N ARG A 809 9.96 2.52 6.59
CA ARG A 809 10.86 3.21 7.51
C ARG A 809 10.33 4.51 8.11
N ASP A 810 9.10 4.95 7.88
CA ASP A 810 8.54 6.22 8.39
C ASP A 810 8.57 6.38 9.92
N LEU A 811 9.73 6.77 10.44
CA LEU A 811 10.01 6.80 11.87
C LEU A 811 9.14 7.83 12.61
N ILE A 812 8.73 8.91 11.93
CA ILE A 812 7.86 9.94 12.51
C ILE A 812 6.47 9.35 12.75
N VAL A 813 5.92 8.62 11.76
CA VAL A 813 4.64 7.90 11.92
C VAL A 813 4.75 6.81 12.98
N VAL A 814 5.82 6.01 12.96
CA VAL A 814 6.03 4.95 13.99
C VAL A 814 6.04 5.55 15.38
N GLN A 815 6.83 6.61 15.60
CA GLN A 815 6.95 7.28 16.87
C GLN A 815 5.61 7.86 17.35
N GLY A 816 4.86 8.53 16.47
CA GLY A 816 3.54 9.09 16.78
C GLY A 816 2.49 8.02 17.12
N VAL A 817 2.39 6.97 16.31
CA VAL A 817 1.41 5.89 16.52
C VAL A 817 1.75 5.06 17.77
N VAL A 818 3.02 4.73 18.00
CA VAL A 818 3.44 4.01 19.21
C VAL A 818 3.12 4.82 20.46
N MET A 819 3.39 6.12 20.47
CA MET A 819 3.05 6.97 21.61
C MET A 819 1.55 7.08 21.85
N LEU A 820 0.74 7.13 20.79
CA LEU A 820 -0.71 7.08 20.91
C LEU A 820 -1.19 5.74 21.51
N LEU A 821 -0.63 4.61 21.07
CA LEU A 821 -0.98 3.31 21.61
C LEU A 821 -0.61 3.21 23.09
N VAL A 822 0.60 3.67 23.47
CA VAL A 822 0.99 3.77 24.89
C VAL A 822 0.03 4.66 25.66
N PHE A 823 -0.33 5.82 25.12
CA PHE A 823 -1.30 6.72 25.73
C PHE A 823 -2.65 6.02 25.95
N ALA A 824 -3.18 5.32 24.96
CA ALA A 824 -4.43 4.59 25.08
C ALA A 824 -4.37 3.50 26.17
N VAL A 825 -3.25 2.79 26.29
CA VAL A 825 -3.03 1.79 27.34
C VAL A 825 -3.01 2.44 28.73
N VAL A 826 -2.19 3.47 28.92
CA VAL A 826 -2.06 4.16 30.22
C VAL A 826 -3.38 4.85 30.60
N ALA A 827 -4.05 5.49 29.64
CA ALA A 827 -5.36 6.11 29.85
C ALA A 827 -6.41 5.07 30.27
N THR A 828 -6.40 3.89 29.67
CA THR A 828 -7.32 2.82 30.07
C THR A 828 -7.05 2.36 31.50
N THR A 829 -5.78 2.15 31.86
CA THR A 829 -5.40 1.80 33.25
C THR A 829 -5.89 2.86 34.23
N PHE A 830 -5.73 4.15 33.91
CA PHE A 830 -6.24 5.25 34.71
C PHE A 830 -7.77 5.21 34.84
N LEU A 831 -8.50 4.99 33.75
CA LEU A 831 -9.97 4.88 33.77
C LEU A 831 -10.44 3.71 34.64
N VAL A 832 -9.69 2.62 34.67
CA VAL A 832 -9.99 1.42 35.45
C VAL A 832 -9.75 1.67 36.94
N ASP A 833 -8.62 2.31 37.28
CA ASP A 833 -8.34 2.76 38.64
C ASP A 833 -9.46 3.65 39.20
N VAL A 834 -9.97 4.56 38.37
CA VAL A 834 -11.12 5.40 38.71
C VAL A 834 -12.39 4.56 38.87
N ALA A 835 -12.66 3.62 37.96
CA ALA A 835 -13.83 2.75 38.01
C ALA A 835 -13.87 1.88 39.27
N TYR A 836 -12.72 1.40 39.77
CA TYR A 836 -12.67 0.67 41.03
C TYR A 836 -13.17 1.48 42.22
N VAL A 837 -12.82 2.77 42.29
CA VAL A 837 -13.25 3.64 43.39
C VAL A 837 -14.72 4.03 43.27
N LEU A 838 -15.27 4.03 42.06
CA LEU A 838 -16.73 4.16 41.85
C LEU A 838 -17.48 2.99 42.47
N VAL A 839 -16.93 1.79 42.37
CA VAL A 839 -17.61 0.55 42.75
C VAL A 839 -17.37 0.16 44.21
N ASP A 840 -16.16 0.40 44.75
CA ASP A 840 -15.88 0.26 46.18
C ASP A 840 -15.30 1.55 46.79
N PRO A 841 -16.16 2.41 47.37
CA PRO A 841 -15.75 3.65 48.04
C PRO A 841 -14.83 3.45 49.26
N ARG A 842 -14.74 2.23 49.82
CA ARG A 842 -13.94 1.95 51.03
C ARG A 842 -12.43 1.98 50.74
N LEU A 843 -12.04 1.78 49.47
CA LEU A 843 -10.66 1.84 49.02
C LEU A 843 -10.05 3.26 49.09
N ARG A 844 -10.86 4.30 49.32
CA ARG A 844 -10.42 5.70 49.47
C ARG A 844 -9.40 5.96 50.58
N ARG A 845 -9.37 5.14 51.65
CA ARG A 845 -8.54 5.39 52.86
C ARG A 845 -7.25 4.59 52.97
N ARG A 846 -6.94 3.71 52.01
CA ARG A 846 -5.74 2.83 52.07
C ARG A 846 -4.54 3.33 51.26
N GLY A 847 -4.67 4.47 50.57
CA GLY A 847 -3.62 5.02 49.70
C GLY A 847 -3.22 6.46 50.02
N SER A 848 -3.44 6.93 51.26
CA SER A 848 -2.84 8.16 51.78
C SER A 848 -1.43 7.90 52.29
#